data_AF-A0A845XSH3-F1
#
_entry.id   AF-A0A845XSH3-F1
#
_cell.length_a   1.000
_cell.length_b   1.000
_cell.length_c   1.000
_cell.angle_alpha   90.00
_cell.angle_beta   90.00
_cell.angle_gamma   90.00
#
_symmetry.space_group_name_H-M   'P 1'
#
loop_
_entity.id
_entity.type
_entity.pdbx_description
1 polymer ?
#
loop_
_entity_poly.entity_id
_entity_poly.type
_entity_poly.pdbx_seq_one_letter_code
_entity_poly.pdbx_strand_id
1 'polypeptide(L)'
;MINIGPNEFGIVRKKFGAQLPPGQHIALHGEAGYQADILPPGIYFQYISWLYEVRIEKAIEVHLGEIALVVAKDGEPIPSGRILGRAVDCNDFQDARAFLENGGERGRQLSILKEGIYRINTELFTVITSANASQHNMKPKDLRLCEIDSDKIGIVTTKDGQPIPVGEIACPYIEGHNKFQDPQQFIDRGGYRGLQEEFLTAGSWNLNPWFVDVKLVPLTKIPTGTVGVVISSVGKDLQQPGNHLVERGYKGIWKTPLSARIHPINTEVMKVVIVPTHEITLDWSNKDKDATNYDANLQALKLSSKDGFTFYIEVTQTIKIPEENAPQMISRIVSEGATLSELKTGTDSGTQKFSSIKNLVNRVLEAMVRSQFIIAAQGYKLMDFKNNHGDRQDDVATEIKQALSEYGVEAVKTSISEIDLPDNIEKLLREGSEIQQRSKNYDVKIDEEKKRQEYQHRKAVADRQPDIVDAQVKAGSIRAIGQAKADAIGAKLSAEVQALGGPEYFLAKVRVENLPQIQLPQVLIDSSGSHSGLLDAFIAPMLLGNPITQLPLLHPRIGGTQPALSATGSTKPPQLQASLPRYPIVLLLDTSSSMPEEYLEQLVQGINTFEQELVKDETVCRCVEVAIVTLSNTLSNSAKVVQSLTTAGNFSLHQLELSGTAATGRGIELALKIIENRKSIYKNQNLPLCPPWIVLITGSAPSDHWQNAAQRVKQEVAAKQLNFLAVGVEGADMDILNQICPPQFPATKLEDWKFVPLFHGLAHQMKRIIHYQEKEALLQGLVQVLEQAKSALSPEQAKKLDEYTTKLMIQVSKEQPSRQDYTDNAAGLYREARDIGEDGKPITELLPNITKRLGFS
;
A
#
# COMPACT_ATOMS: atom_id res chain seq x y z
N MET A 1 53.99 62.69 -46.98
CA MET A 1 54.56 61.92 -45.86
C MET A 1 53.44 61.67 -44.89
N ILE A 2 53.27 60.43 -44.45
CA ILE A 2 52.33 60.03 -43.40
C ILE A 2 53.18 59.43 -42.29
N ASN A 3 52.99 59.89 -41.05
CA ASN A 3 53.71 59.40 -39.88
C ASN A 3 52.69 58.80 -38.92
N ILE A 4 52.88 57.55 -38.52
CA ILE A 4 51.97 56.79 -37.66
C ILE A 4 52.72 56.50 -36.35
N GLY A 5 52.17 56.97 -35.22
CA GLY A 5 52.77 56.82 -33.91
C GLY A 5 52.84 55.38 -33.40
N PRO A 6 53.62 55.11 -32.33
CA PRO A 6 53.86 53.75 -31.83
C PRO A 6 52.59 53.00 -31.37
N ASN A 7 51.62 53.74 -30.81
CA ASN A 7 50.32 53.20 -30.36
C ASN A 7 49.20 53.49 -31.36
N GLU A 8 49.53 53.72 -32.62
CA GLU A 8 48.59 54.03 -33.70
C GLU A 8 48.72 53.02 -34.85
N PHE A 9 47.74 53.00 -35.73
CA PHE A 9 47.77 52.31 -37.01
C PHE A 9 46.99 53.10 -38.06
N GLY A 10 47.27 52.85 -39.34
CA GLY A 10 46.62 53.54 -40.46
C GLY A 10 45.66 52.64 -41.21
N ILE A 11 44.39 53.02 -41.30
CA ILE A 11 43.42 52.38 -42.20
C ILE A 11 43.52 53.06 -43.57
N VAL A 12 43.74 52.27 -44.62
CA VAL A 12 43.93 52.78 -45.99
C VAL A 12 42.64 52.67 -46.78
N ARG A 13 42.26 53.74 -47.48
CA ARG A 13 41.20 53.78 -48.48
C ARG A 13 41.77 54.20 -49.82
N LYS A 14 41.54 53.40 -50.85
CA LYS A 14 41.91 53.69 -52.24
C LYS A 14 40.73 54.34 -52.96
N LYS A 15 40.93 55.55 -53.50
CA LYS A 15 39.86 56.38 -54.09
C LYS A 15 39.47 55.97 -55.50
N PHE A 16 40.39 55.36 -56.25
CA PHE A 16 40.21 54.99 -57.65
C PHE A 16 40.80 53.59 -57.93
N GLY A 17 40.11 52.78 -58.73
CA GLY A 17 40.47 51.39 -59.01
C GLY A 17 39.29 50.60 -59.59
N ALA A 18 39.43 49.27 -59.68
CA ALA A 18 38.32 48.38 -59.98
C ALA A 18 37.23 48.48 -58.88
N GLN A 19 35.97 48.25 -59.24
CA GLN A 19 34.88 48.22 -58.26
C GLN A 19 34.93 46.93 -57.43
N LEU A 20 34.54 47.04 -56.16
CA LEU A 20 34.34 45.88 -55.28
C LEU A 20 33.22 44.96 -55.81
N PRO A 21 33.36 43.63 -55.65
CA PRO A 21 32.27 42.69 -55.87
C PRO A 21 31.00 43.05 -55.08
N PRO A 22 29.79 42.81 -55.64
CA PRO A 22 28.54 43.11 -54.95
C PRO A 22 28.44 42.39 -53.60
N GLY A 23 28.21 43.16 -52.53
CA GLY A 23 28.07 42.65 -51.17
C GLY A 23 29.34 42.70 -50.31
N GLN A 24 30.51 42.97 -50.92
CA GLN A 24 31.75 43.23 -50.19
C GLN A 24 31.90 44.73 -49.84
N HIS A 25 32.64 45.01 -48.77
CA HIS A 25 32.92 46.33 -48.23
C HIS A 25 34.42 46.61 -48.07
N ILE A 26 35.24 45.55 -48.00
CA ILE A 26 36.70 45.59 -47.86
C ILE A 26 37.37 45.03 -49.12
N ALA A 27 38.41 45.72 -49.58
CA ALA A 27 39.22 45.38 -50.75
C ALA A 27 40.39 44.45 -50.37
N LEU A 28 40.54 43.37 -51.14
CA LEU A 28 41.59 42.36 -50.96
C LEU A 28 42.69 42.44 -52.03
N HIS A 29 42.37 42.81 -53.26
CA HIS A 29 43.31 42.79 -54.39
C HIS A 29 43.61 44.20 -54.93
N GLY A 30 43.40 45.23 -54.11
CA GLY A 30 43.68 46.61 -54.46
C GLY A 30 42.54 47.31 -55.22
N GLU A 31 41.30 46.86 -55.02
CA GLU A 31 40.08 47.51 -55.50
C GLU A 31 39.92 48.93 -54.91
N ALA A 32 39.02 49.72 -55.50
CA ALA A 32 38.59 50.99 -54.92
C ALA A 32 37.72 50.74 -53.68
N GLY A 33 38.09 51.33 -52.54
CA GLY A 33 37.45 51.06 -51.25
C GLY A 33 38.44 51.06 -50.08
N TYR A 34 37.97 50.72 -48.88
CA TYR A 34 38.83 50.45 -47.73
C TYR A 34 39.60 49.15 -47.98
N GLN A 35 40.90 49.14 -47.72
CA GLN A 35 41.75 47.97 -47.90
C GLN A 35 41.72 47.09 -46.64
N ALA A 36 41.92 45.78 -46.80
CA ALA A 36 42.06 44.87 -45.66
C ALA A 36 43.30 45.19 -44.81
N ASP A 37 44.45 45.38 -45.45
CA ASP A 37 45.73 45.57 -44.77
C ASP A 37 45.81 46.95 -44.09
N ILE A 38 46.20 46.94 -42.81
CA ILE A 38 46.49 48.17 -42.03
C ILE A 38 47.97 48.56 -42.12
N LEU A 39 48.27 49.85 -41.91
CA LEU A 39 49.63 50.34 -41.79
C LEU A 39 50.10 50.29 -40.34
N PRO A 40 51.15 49.52 -39.99
CA PRO A 40 51.75 49.57 -38.67
C PRO A 40 52.48 50.91 -38.41
N PRO A 41 52.89 51.21 -37.17
CA PRO A 41 53.69 52.39 -36.83
C PRO A 41 54.90 52.59 -37.76
N GLY A 42 55.11 53.81 -38.23
CA GLY A 42 56.17 54.11 -39.20
C GLY A 42 55.91 55.33 -40.08
N ILE A 43 56.90 55.63 -40.93
CA ILE A 43 56.86 56.76 -41.88
C ILE A 43 56.66 56.23 -43.30
N TYR A 44 55.59 56.68 -43.96
CA TYR A 44 55.21 56.25 -45.29
C TYR A 44 55.21 57.40 -46.30
N PHE A 45 55.82 57.15 -47.47
CA PHE A 45 55.89 58.09 -48.59
C PHE A 45 55.04 57.67 -49.79
N GLN A 46 54.67 56.39 -49.89
CA GLN A 46 53.99 55.80 -51.06
C GLN A 46 52.48 56.10 -51.19
N TYR A 47 51.83 56.56 -50.11
CA TYR A 47 50.39 56.87 -50.10
C TYR A 47 50.14 58.34 -50.49
N ILE A 48 49.98 58.59 -51.79
CA ILE A 48 49.76 59.93 -52.34
C ILE A 48 48.29 60.34 -52.17
N SER A 49 48.04 61.51 -51.59
CA SER A 49 46.71 61.97 -51.11
C SER A 49 45.60 62.09 -52.17
N TRP A 50 45.93 62.13 -53.45
CA TRP A 50 44.94 62.13 -54.53
C TRP A 50 44.39 60.72 -54.82
N LEU A 51 45.20 59.67 -54.62
CA LEU A 51 44.81 58.28 -54.86
C LEU A 51 44.40 57.56 -53.57
N TYR A 52 45.02 57.91 -52.45
CA TYR A 52 44.79 57.28 -51.15
C TYR A 52 44.28 58.30 -50.11
N GLU A 53 43.48 57.79 -49.18
CA GLU A 53 43.11 58.42 -47.92
C GLU A 53 43.56 57.47 -46.82
N VAL A 54 44.25 57.97 -45.80
CA VAL A 54 44.72 57.17 -44.66
C VAL A 54 44.17 57.80 -43.40
N ARG A 55 43.39 57.03 -42.65
CA ARG A 55 42.87 57.43 -41.34
C ARG A 55 43.74 56.83 -40.26
N ILE A 56 44.34 57.66 -39.43
CA ILE A 56 45.16 57.21 -38.29
C ILE A 56 44.23 57.00 -37.10
N GLU A 57 44.29 55.81 -36.50
CA GLU A 57 43.53 55.42 -35.33
C GLU A 57 44.46 54.92 -34.23
N LYS A 58 43.99 54.98 -32.98
CA LYS A 58 44.70 54.44 -31.82
C LYS A 58 44.49 52.94 -31.74
N ALA A 59 45.53 52.20 -31.36
CA ALA A 59 45.41 50.79 -31.02
C ALA A 59 44.37 50.57 -29.91
N ILE A 60 43.67 49.44 -30.01
CA ILE A 60 42.56 49.09 -29.13
C ILE A 60 43.13 48.37 -27.92
N GLU A 61 42.97 48.95 -26.73
CA GLU A 61 43.41 48.36 -25.47
C GLU A 61 42.25 47.58 -24.84
N VAL A 62 42.53 46.33 -24.46
CA VAL A 62 41.70 45.50 -23.59
C VAL A 62 42.45 45.37 -22.27
N HIS A 63 41.90 45.95 -21.20
CA HIS A 63 42.58 46.02 -19.91
C HIS A 63 42.62 44.64 -19.21
N LEU A 64 43.55 44.50 -18.26
CA LEU A 64 43.66 43.31 -17.40
C LEU A 64 42.33 43.03 -16.69
N GLY A 65 41.86 41.78 -16.74
CA GLY A 65 40.58 41.40 -16.13
C GLY A 65 39.34 41.64 -17.02
N GLU A 66 39.54 42.05 -18.27
CA GLU A 66 38.48 42.31 -19.25
C GLU A 66 38.65 41.49 -20.53
N ILE A 67 37.56 41.33 -21.27
CA ILE A 67 37.51 40.76 -22.62
C ILE A 67 36.90 41.79 -23.57
N ALA A 68 37.14 41.65 -24.87
CA ALA A 68 36.44 42.44 -25.88
C ALA A 68 35.80 41.55 -26.95
N LEU A 69 34.65 42.00 -27.46
CA LEU A 69 33.84 41.27 -28.43
C LEU A 69 33.97 41.90 -29.81
N VAL A 70 33.91 41.07 -30.85
CA VAL A 70 34.11 41.51 -32.23
C VAL A 70 32.84 41.30 -33.04
N VAL A 71 32.48 42.31 -33.84
CA VAL A 71 31.43 42.21 -34.87
C VAL A 71 32.06 42.51 -36.22
N ALA A 72 32.15 41.51 -37.09
CA ALA A 72 32.60 41.69 -38.47
C ALA A 72 31.48 42.34 -39.30
N LYS A 73 31.81 43.38 -40.08
CA LYS A 73 30.87 44.09 -40.96
C LYS A 73 30.82 43.49 -42.37
N ASP A 74 31.83 42.70 -42.74
CA ASP A 74 32.02 42.07 -44.04
C ASP A 74 32.52 40.62 -43.86
N GLY A 75 32.47 39.83 -44.93
CA GLY A 75 32.70 38.39 -44.92
C GLY A 75 31.45 37.57 -45.26
N GLU A 76 31.57 36.25 -45.24
CA GLU A 76 30.50 35.32 -45.63
C GLU A 76 29.28 35.44 -44.71
N PRO A 77 28.04 35.19 -45.19
CA PRO A 77 26.87 35.20 -44.33
C PRO A 77 26.87 34.02 -43.35
N ILE A 78 26.57 34.27 -42.07
CA ILE A 78 26.39 33.21 -41.07
C ILE A 78 25.31 32.22 -41.57
N PRO A 79 25.59 30.91 -41.66
CA PRO A 79 24.62 29.91 -42.11
C PRO A 79 23.39 29.82 -41.22
N SER A 80 22.23 29.60 -41.85
CA SER A 80 20.94 29.37 -41.17
C SER A 80 21.05 28.27 -40.12
N GLY A 81 20.91 28.64 -38.85
CA GLY A 81 20.96 27.72 -37.71
C GLY A 81 21.92 28.16 -36.60
N ARG A 82 22.98 28.92 -36.95
CA ARG A 82 23.87 29.59 -35.99
C ARG A 82 23.48 31.06 -35.79
N ILE A 83 23.91 31.64 -34.68
CA ILE A 83 23.73 33.06 -34.33
C ILE A 83 25.04 33.83 -34.22
N LEU A 84 26.18 33.13 -34.14
CA LEU A 84 27.52 33.71 -34.10
C LEU A 84 28.37 33.20 -35.29
N GLY A 85 29.22 34.08 -35.81
CA GLY A 85 30.19 33.79 -36.85
C GLY A 85 31.32 32.92 -36.32
N ARG A 86 31.75 31.95 -37.15
CA ARG A 86 32.80 30.99 -36.80
C ARG A 86 34.13 31.67 -36.48
N ALA A 87 34.90 31.06 -35.57
CA ALA A 87 36.30 31.43 -35.38
C ALA A 87 37.12 31.04 -36.61
N VAL A 88 37.99 31.93 -37.07
CA VAL A 88 38.99 31.67 -38.12
C VAL A 88 40.36 32.15 -37.63
N ASP A 89 41.43 31.51 -38.10
CA ASP A 89 42.78 31.97 -37.81
C ASP A 89 43.06 33.28 -38.56
N CYS A 90 43.31 34.35 -37.80
CA CYS A 90 43.46 35.72 -38.30
C CYS A 90 44.25 36.60 -37.32
N ASN A 91 45.11 36.00 -36.48
CA ASN A 91 45.93 36.70 -35.47
C ASN A 91 45.10 37.66 -34.60
N ASP A 92 44.05 37.14 -33.94
CA ASP A 92 43.10 37.90 -33.11
C ASP A 92 42.50 39.12 -33.84
N PHE A 93 42.01 38.89 -35.06
CA PHE A 93 41.40 39.90 -35.95
C PHE A 93 42.34 41.05 -36.40
N GLN A 94 43.63 40.97 -36.08
CA GLN A 94 44.62 41.95 -36.55
C GLN A 94 44.98 41.72 -38.03
N ASP A 95 44.84 40.48 -38.52
CA ASP A 95 44.94 40.15 -39.94
C ASP A 95 43.55 40.06 -40.58
N ALA A 96 43.05 41.22 -41.00
CA ALA A 96 41.79 41.38 -41.72
C ALA A 96 41.75 40.63 -43.07
N ARG A 97 42.91 40.43 -43.70
CA ARG A 97 43.03 39.69 -44.96
C ARG A 97 42.85 38.20 -44.71
N ALA A 98 43.61 37.64 -43.77
CA ALA A 98 43.50 36.24 -43.37
C ALA A 98 42.09 35.91 -42.87
N PHE A 99 41.41 36.82 -42.15
CA PHE A 99 40.01 36.63 -41.77
C PHE A 99 39.12 36.39 -42.99
N LEU A 100 39.18 37.24 -44.01
CA LEU A 100 38.34 37.12 -45.21
C LEU A 100 38.76 35.93 -46.08
N GLU A 101 40.06 35.72 -46.30
CA GLU A 101 40.59 34.63 -47.13
C GLU A 101 40.34 33.24 -46.50
N ASN A 102 40.33 33.11 -45.17
CA ASN A 102 39.93 31.89 -44.45
C ASN A 102 38.40 31.72 -44.34
N GLY A 103 37.61 32.62 -44.95
CA GLY A 103 36.15 32.58 -45.00
C GLY A 103 35.47 32.97 -43.67
N GLY A 104 35.99 34.00 -43.02
CA GLY A 104 35.36 34.62 -41.85
C GLY A 104 33.96 35.13 -42.16
N GLU A 105 33.08 35.08 -41.15
CA GLU A 105 31.64 35.30 -41.33
C GLU A 105 31.22 36.66 -40.77
N ARG A 106 30.39 37.42 -41.51
CA ARG A 106 29.91 38.74 -41.07
C ARG A 106 28.88 38.62 -39.93
N GLY A 107 28.99 39.48 -38.93
CA GLY A 107 28.14 39.50 -37.74
C GLY A 107 28.94 39.37 -36.44
N ARG A 108 28.24 39.05 -35.35
CA ARG A 108 28.85 38.82 -34.02
C ARG A 108 29.73 37.58 -34.05
N GLN A 109 30.95 37.65 -33.55
CA GLN A 109 31.91 36.54 -33.60
C GLN A 109 31.84 35.63 -32.36
N LEU A 110 32.22 34.35 -32.53
CA LEU A 110 32.45 33.42 -31.42
C LEU A 110 33.72 33.75 -30.63
N SER A 111 34.82 34.09 -31.32
CA SER A 111 36.08 34.46 -30.70
C SER A 111 35.99 35.79 -29.95
N ILE A 112 36.74 35.87 -28.86
CA ILE A 112 36.89 37.06 -28.02
C ILE A 112 38.35 37.51 -28.02
N LEU A 113 38.57 38.81 -27.87
CA LEU A 113 39.88 39.35 -27.54
C LEU A 113 40.09 39.26 -26.03
N LYS A 114 41.29 38.86 -25.61
CA LYS A 114 41.72 38.83 -24.22
C LYS A 114 42.43 40.14 -23.88
N GLU A 115 43.01 40.25 -22.69
CA GLU A 115 43.89 41.36 -22.31
C GLU A 115 45.02 41.58 -23.33
N GLY A 116 45.22 42.83 -23.76
CA GLY A 116 46.21 43.14 -24.80
C GLY A 116 45.99 44.47 -25.53
N ILE A 117 46.92 44.80 -26.42
CA ILE A 117 46.87 45.98 -27.30
C ILE A 117 46.81 45.50 -28.75
N TYR A 118 45.66 45.71 -29.39
CA TYR A 118 45.35 45.17 -30.71
C TYR A 118 45.31 46.28 -31.77
N ARG A 119 45.87 45.99 -32.96
CA ARG A 119 45.75 46.85 -34.14
C ARG A 119 44.80 46.17 -35.12
N ILE A 120 43.53 46.56 -35.09
CA ILE A 120 42.43 45.89 -35.82
C ILE A 120 41.83 46.87 -36.81
N ASN A 121 41.56 46.42 -38.04
CA ASN A 121 40.92 47.24 -39.06
C ASN A 121 39.47 47.57 -38.66
N THR A 122 39.23 48.78 -38.15
CA THR A 122 37.92 49.18 -37.63
C THR A 122 36.87 49.42 -38.72
N GLU A 123 37.25 49.42 -39.99
CA GLU A 123 36.29 49.39 -41.11
C GLU A 123 35.73 47.98 -41.29
N LEU A 124 36.55 46.93 -41.19
CA LEU A 124 36.08 45.54 -41.21
C LEU A 124 35.39 45.14 -39.89
N PHE A 125 35.93 45.55 -38.74
CA PHE A 125 35.49 45.06 -37.43
C PHE A 125 35.03 46.19 -36.50
N THR A 126 33.89 45.99 -35.84
CA THR A 126 33.53 46.76 -34.64
C THR A 126 34.00 45.99 -33.41
N VAL A 127 34.94 46.55 -32.65
CA VAL A 127 35.41 45.97 -31.38
C VAL A 127 34.72 46.66 -30.20
N ILE A 128 34.11 45.85 -29.34
CA ILE A 128 33.37 46.30 -28.17
C ILE A 128 34.18 45.98 -26.91
N THR A 129 34.68 47.03 -26.26
CA THR A 129 35.44 46.98 -25.00
C THR A 129 34.59 47.54 -23.86
N SER A 130 35.03 47.37 -22.60
CA SER A 130 34.40 47.97 -21.43
C SER A 130 34.15 49.48 -21.58
N ALA A 131 35.07 50.20 -22.23
CA ALA A 131 35.01 51.64 -22.43
C ALA A 131 33.92 52.11 -23.42
N ASN A 132 33.54 51.28 -24.41
CA ASN A 132 32.52 51.63 -25.41
C ASN A 132 31.24 50.79 -25.33
N ALA A 133 31.16 49.78 -24.45
CA ALA A 133 30.04 48.84 -24.30
C ALA A 133 28.65 49.50 -24.32
N SER A 134 28.50 50.63 -23.62
CA SER A 134 27.23 51.37 -23.52
C SER A 134 26.74 51.93 -24.86
N GLN A 135 27.63 52.18 -25.82
CA GLN A 135 27.28 52.61 -27.18
C GLN A 135 26.71 51.44 -28.02
N HIS A 136 26.97 50.20 -27.61
CA HIS A 136 26.55 48.97 -28.27
C HIS A 136 25.46 48.20 -27.51
N ASN A 137 24.73 48.87 -26.62
CA ASN A 137 23.67 48.30 -25.76
C ASN A 137 24.16 47.20 -24.80
N MET A 138 25.43 47.25 -24.37
CA MET A 138 26.00 46.34 -23.38
C MET A 138 26.47 47.12 -22.15
N LYS A 139 26.57 46.48 -20.98
CA LYS A 139 27.10 47.11 -19.77
C LYS A 139 28.59 46.77 -19.67
N PRO A 140 29.47 47.68 -19.22
CA PRO A 140 30.90 47.39 -19.07
C PRO A 140 31.19 46.15 -18.20
N LYS A 141 30.33 45.88 -17.21
CA LYS A 141 30.42 44.67 -16.36
C LYS A 141 30.19 43.35 -17.11
N ASP A 142 29.53 43.38 -18.27
CA ASP A 142 29.23 42.19 -19.07
C ASP A 142 30.46 41.75 -19.90
N LEU A 143 31.55 42.54 -19.86
CA LEU A 143 32.83 42.35 -20.55
C LEU A 143 34.00 42.12 -19.58
N ARG A 144 33.73 41.87 -18.30
CA ARG A 144 34.72 41.40 -17.34
C ARG A 144 34.76 39.88 -17.34
N LEU A 145 35.84 39.28 -16.83
CA LEU A 145 35.85 37.83 -16.61
C LEU A 145 34.70 37.42 -15.70
N CYS A 146 34.13 36.24 -15.96
CA CYS A 146 33.13 35.66 -15.09
C CYS A 146 33.82 35.12 -13.84
N GLU A 147 33.69 35.84 -12.73
CA GLU A 147 34.20 35.44 -11.42
C GLU A 147 33.18 34.56 -10.68
N ILE A 148 33.66 33.42 -10.18
CA ILE A 148 32.88 32.46 -9.41
C ILE A 148 33.58 32.28 -8.06
N ASP A 149 32.89 32.68 -6.99
CA ASP A 149 33.37 32.55 -5.62
C ASP A 149 33.55 31.08 -5.19
N SER A 150 34.39 30.84 -4.18
CA SER A 150 34.68 29.50 -3.66
C SER A 150 33.49 28.80 -2.99
N ASP A 151 32.41 29.53 -2.68
CA ASP A 151 31.17 29.02 -2.11
C ASP A 151 30.07 28.76 -3.16
N LYS A 152 30.36 28.94 -4.46
CA LYS A 152 29.39 28.87 -5.57
C LYS A 152 29.88 28.00 -6.73
N ILE A 153 28.94 27.71 -7.63
CA ILE A 153 29.17 27.20 -8.98
C ILE A 153 28.47 28.10 -10.00
N GLY A 154 28.98 28.11 -11.24
CA GLY A 154 28.34 28.77 -12.38
C GLY A 154 27.57 27.76 -13.22
N ILE A 155 26.24 27.79 -13.18
CA ILE A 155 25.40 26.98 -14.05
C ILE A 155 25.35 27.64 -15.44
N VAL A 156 25.72 26.89 -16.47
CA VAL A 156 25.94 27.39 -17.82
C VAL A 156 24.70 27.19 -18.69
N THR A 157 24.33 28.21 -19.46
CA THR A 157 23.36 28.10 -20.56
C THR A 157 23.99 28.63 -21.84
N THR A 158 24.10 27.79 -22.87
CA THR A 158 24.64 28.15 -24.19
C THR A 158 23.53 28.66 -25.11
N LYS A 159 23.86 29.63 -25.97
CA LYS A 159 22.92 30.32 -26.87
C LYS A 159 23.04 29.86 -28.33
N ASP A 160 24.15 29.24 -28.70
CA ASP A 160 24.43 28.69 -30.04
C ASP A 160 24.86 27.21 -29.96
N GLY A 161 24.73 26.49 -31.08
CA GLY A 161 24.91 25.03 -31.16
C GLY A 161 23.65 24.29 -31.60
N GLN A 162 23.73 22.95 -31.62
CA GLN A 162 22.64 22.05 -31.96
C GLN A 162 21.44 22.21 -31.01
N PRO A 163 20.19 22.04 -31.46
CA PRO A 163 19.04 22.07 -30.56
C PRO A 163 19.14 20.94 -29.52
N ILE A 164 18.76 21.22 -28.27
CA ILE A 164 18.66 20.23 -27.19
C ILE A 164 17.87 18.97 -27.65
N PRO A 165 18.33 17.75 -27.32
CA PRO A 165 17.60 16.53 -27.66
C PRO A 165 16.16 16.51 -27.13
N VAL A 166 15.23 15.98 -27.93
CA VAL A 166 13.81 15.93 -27.57
C VAL A 166 13.61 15.04 -26.34
N GLY A 167 13.02 15.61 -25.29
CA GLY A 167 12.75 14.91 -24.03
C GLY A 167 13.79 15.13 -22.92
N GLU A 168 14.90 15.82 -23.22
CA GLU A 168 15.87 16.23 -22.21
C GLU A 168 15.63 17.66 -21.70
N ILE A 169 15.99 17.90 -20.43
CA ILE A 169 15.89 19.22 -19.79
C ILE A 169 17.21 20.00 -19.79
N ALA A 170 18.34 19.33 -20.03
CA ALA A 170 19.63 19.94 -20.23
C ALA A 170 20.46 19.20 -21.28
N CYS A 171 21.47 19.87 -21.79
CA CYS A 171 22.39 19.39 -22.78
C CYS A 171 23.38 18.36 -22.17
N PRO A 172 23.62 17.23 -22.85
CA PRO A 172 24.60 16.23 -22.41
C PRO A 172 26.01 16.80 -22.22
N TYR A 173 26.77 16.16 -21.33
CA TYR A 173 28.20 16.45 -21.16
C TYR A 173 29.02 16.24 -22.45
N ILE A 174 29.93 17.17 -22.74
CA ILE A 174 30.88 17.13 -23.87
C ILE A 174 32.28 17.39 -23.32
N GLU A 175 33.29 16.67 -23.84
CA GLU A 175 34.68 16.83 -23.41
C GLU A 175 35.50 17.71 -24.37
N GLY A 176 36.53 18.38 -23.86
CA GLY A 176 37.56 18.99 -24.71
C GLY A 176 37.21 20.35 -25.34
N HIS A 177 36.39 21.17 -24.67
CA HIS A 177 36.07 22.55 -25.06
C HIS A 177 36.40 23.58 -23.95
N ASN A 178 37.35 23.23 -23.07
CA ASN A 178 37.96 24.11 -22.07
C ASN A 178 36.95 24.93 -21.23
N LYS A 179 35.92 24.26 -20.71
CA LYS A 179 34.88 24.87 -19.87
C LYS A 179 34.22 26.09 -20.53
N PHE A 180 33.88 25.95 -21.81
CA PHE A 180 33.20 26.94 -22.66
C PHE A 180 34.04 28.19 -23.01
N GLN A 181 35.32 28.25 -22.63
CA GLN A 181 36.24 29.32 -23.04
C GLN A 181 36.66 29.21 -24.51
N ASP A 182 36.48 28.03 -25.14
CA ASP A 182 36.74 27.79 -26.56
C ASP A 182 35.42 27.44 -27.29
N PRO A 183 34.53 28.42 -27.60
CA PRO A 183 33.20 28.18 -28.18
C PRO A 183 33.22 27.41 -29.50
N GLN A 184 34.24 27.63 -30.33
CA GLN A 184 34.41 26.93 -31.61
C GLN A 184 34.59 25.42 -31.37
N GLN A 185 35.47 25.02 -30.44
CA GLN A 185 35.66 23.61 -30.09
C GLN A 185 34.42 22.98 -29.47
N PHE A 186 33.60 23.74 -28.73
CA PHE A 186 32.31 23.23 -28.24
C PHE A 186 31.38 22.91 -29.41
N ILE A 187 31.19 23.84 -30.35
CA ILE A 187 30.28 23.66 -31.51
C ILE A 187 30.78 22.55 -32.43
N ASP A 188 32.08 22.51 -32.75
CA ASP A 188 32.68 21.50 -33.65
C ASP A 188 32.55 20.07 -33.11
N ARG A 189 32.48 19.92 -31.79
CA ARG A 189 32.25 18.63 -31.10
C ARG A 189 30.78 18.23 -30.98
N GLY A 190 29.86 18.96 -31.63
CA GLY A 190 28.42 18.71 -31.55
C GLY A 190 27.73 19.43 -30.38
N GLY A 191 28.32 20.51 -29.89
CA GLY A 191 27.79 21.35 -28.82
C GLY A 191 26.31 21.72 -28.97
N TYR A 192 25.54 21.54 -27.90
CA TYR A 192 24.11 21.85 -27.87
C TYR A 192 23.84 23.23 -27.25
N ARG A 193 22.81 23.92 -27.74
CA ARG A 193 22.26 25.16 -27.16
C ARG A 193 21.21 24.85 -26.10
N GLY A 194 21.30 25.53 -24.96
CA GLY A 194 20.40 25.36 -23.82
C GLY A 194 21.15 25.27 -22.48
N LEU A 195 20.41 24.94 -21.42
CA LEU A 195 20.97 24.64 -20.10
C LEU A 195 21.95 23.47 -20.21
N GLN A 196 23.14 23.57 -19.62
CA GLN A 196 24.16 22.51 -19.66
C GLN A 196 24.11 21.64 -18.41
N GLU A 197 24.43 20.35 -18.55
CA GLU A 197 24.74 19.48 -17.40
C GLU A 197 26.03 19.95 -16.71
N GLU A 198 27.07 20.28 -17.50
CA GLU A 198 28.33 20.83 -16.99
C GLU A 198 28.14 22.22 -16.35
N PHE A 199 28.78 22.41 -15.20
CA PHE A 199 28.89 23.69 -14.51
C PHE A 199 30.35 24.11 -14.34
N LEU A 200 30.55 25.40 -14.11
CA LEU A 200 31.83 26.02 -13.81
C LEU A 200 32.11 25.99 -12.31
N THR A 201 33.34 25.65 -11.94
CA THR A 201 33.84 25.75 -10.56
C THR A 201 34.33 27.16 -10.25
N ALA A 202 34.63 27.42 -8.98
CA ALA A 202 35.27 28.66 -8.54
C ALA A 202 36.52 29.01 -9.37
N GLY A 203 36.70 30.30 -9.66
CA GLY A 203 37.75 30.83 -10.55
C GLY A 203 37.25 31.99 -11.42
N SER A 204 38.14 32.48 -12.30
CA SER A 204 37.85 33.56 -13.25
C SER A 204 37.88 33.00 -14.68
N TRP A 205 36.79 33.19 -15.43
CA TRP A 205 36.59 32.54 -16.73
C TRP A 205 36.42 33.55 -17.88
N ASN A 206 37.13 33.32 -18.99
CA ASN A 206 37.03 34.13 -20.22
C ASN A 206 35.86 33.63 -21.09
N LEU A 207 34.64 34.12 -20.82
CA LEU A 207 33.42 33.63 -21.47
C LEU A 207 32.80 34.69 -22.37
N ASN A 208 32.45 34.32 -23.60
CA ASN A 208 31.71 35.19 -24.52
C ASN A 208 30.24 35.30 -24.07
N PRO A 209 29.74 36.49 -23.64
CA PRO A 209 28.37 36.65 -23.12
C PRO A 209 27.29 36.57 -24.21
N TRP A 210 27.65 36.60 -25.50
CA TRP A 210 26.73 36.28 -26.58
C TRP A 210 26.57 34.77 -26.80
N PHE A 211 27.55 33.97 -26.37
CA PHE A 211 27.54 32.52 -26.50
C PHE A 211 27.05 31.82 -25.22
N VAL A 212 27.48 32.29 -24.04
CA VAL A 212 27.13 31.71 -22.73
C VAL A 212 26.35 32.72 -21.88
N ASP A 213 25.47 32.21 -21.02
CA ASP A 213 24.96 32.87 -19.82
C ASP A 213 25.34 32.03 -18.59
N VAL A 214 25.71 32.67 -17.48
CA VAL A 214 26.15 31.99 -16.25
C VAL A 214 25.30 32.42 -15.06
N LYS A 215 24.56 31.47 -14.48
CA LYS A 215 23.80 31.66 -13.25
C LYS A 215 24.62 31.16 -12.06
N LEU A 216 25.02 32.07 -11.17
CA LEU A 216 25.74 31.70 -9.95
C LEU A 216 24.78 31.08 -8.93
N VAL A 217 25.12 29.89 -8.42
CA VAL A 217 24.32 29.12 -7.45
C VAL A 217 25.24 28.65 -6.30
N PRO A 218 24.81 28.76 -5.02
CA PRO A 218 25.61 28.31 -3.89
C PRO A 218 25.83 26.79 -3.89
N LEU A 219 26.95 26.35 -3.33
CA LEU A 219 27.24 24.93 -3.16
C LEU A 219 26.19 24.24 -2.26
N THR A 220 25.85 22.99 -2.59
CA THR A 220 24.87 22.21 -1.82
C THR A 220 25.50 21.73 -0.51
N LYS A 221 25.00 22.24 0.62
CA LYS A 221 25.46 21.86 1.96
C LYS A 221 24.60 20.75 2.55
N ILE A 222 25.21 19.64 2.93
CA ILE A 222 24.55 18.52 3.61
C ILE A 222 24.95 18.55 5.10
N PRO A 223 23.99 18.72 6.04
CA PRO A 223 24.28 18.74 7.48
C PRO A 223 24.84 17.43 8.03
N THR A 224 25.66 17.52 9.08
CA THR A 224 26.14 16.36 9.86
C THR A 224 24.97 15.55 10.41
N GLY A 225 25.07 14.21 10.39
CA GLY A 225 23.97 13.32 10.80
C GLY A 225 22.85 13.17 9.77
N THR A 226 23.11 13.57 8.51
CA THR A 226 22.23 13.41 7.35
C THR A 226 23.03 13.07 6.10
N VAL A 227 22.37 12.48 5.10
CA VAL A 227 22.91 12.25 3.75
C VAL A 227 22.00 12.86 2.68
N GLY A 228 22.58 13.24 1.54
CA GLY A 228 21.85 13.76 0.39
C GLY A 228 21.64 12.70 -0.68
N VAL A 229 20.41 12.24 -0.85
CA VAL A 229 20.02 11.39 -1.97
C VAL A 229 19.85 12.27 -3.21
N VAL A 230 20.57 11.95 -4.30
CA VAL A 230 20.51 12.70 -5.56
C VAL A 230 19.53 12.04 -6.51
N ILE A 231 18.65 12.84 -7.10
CA ILE A 231 17.72 12.45 -8.16
C ILE A 231 18.14 13.24 -9.40
N SER A 232 18.74 12.56 -10.37
CA SER A 232 19.21 13.17 -11.61
C SER A 232 18.15 13.09 -12.69
N SER A 233 17.77 14.23 -13.26
CA SER A 233 16.88 14.29 -14.43
C SER A 233 17.65 14.12 -15.76
N VAL A 234 18.98 14.03 -15.69
CA VAL A 234 19.92 14.00 -16.81
C VAL A 234 20.94 12.87 -16.65
N GLY A 235 21.70 12.59 -17.72
CA GLY A 235 22.67 11.51 -17.79
C GLY A 235 22.20 10.39 -18.71
N LYS A 236 22.90 9.25 -18.68
CA LYS A 236 22.59 8.09 -19.52
C LYS A 236 21.30 7.39 -19.05
N ASP A 237 20.50 6.91 -20.00
CA ASP A 237 19.37 6.02 -19.70
C ASP A 237 19.82 4.59 -19.42
N LEU A 238 19.16 3.92 -18.47
CA LEU A 238 19.27 2.48 -18.26
C LEU A 238 18.18 1.75 -19.04
N GLN A 239 18.57 0.78 -19.88
CA GLN A 239 17.64 -0.03 -20.68
C GLN A 239 16.88 -1.11 -19.88
N GLN A 240 16.98 -1.14 -18.54
CA GLN A 240 16.34 -2.15 -17.71
C GLN A 240 15.13 -1.59 -16.93
N PRO A 241 13.88 -1.93 -17.31
CA PRO A 241 12.72 -1.52 -16.54
C PRO A 241 12.65 -2.26 -15.19
N GLY A 242 12.66 -1.50 -14.09
CA GLY A 242 12.37 -2.00 -12.74
C GLY A 242 13.37 -1.57 -11.66
N ASN A 243 14.64 -1.36 -12.00
CA ASN A 243 15.63 -0.87 -11.03
C ASN A 243 15.67 0.66 -11.04
N HIS A 244 15.16 1.27 -9.96
CA HIS A 244 15.05 2.71 -9.81
C HIS A 244 16.35 3.38 -9.30
N LEU A 245 17.29 2.57 -8.80
CA LEU A 245 18.59 3.01 -8.32
C LEU A 245 19.65 2.87 -9.41
N VAL A 246 20.38 3.94 -9.66
CA VAL A 246 21.32 4.07 -10.78
C VAL A 246 22.71 4.50 -10.29
N GLU A 247 23.76 4.18 -11.04
CA GLU A 247 25.11 4.69 -10.73
C GLU A 247 25.23 6.17 -11.16
N ARG A 248 26.24 6.88 -10.66
CA ARG A 248 26.41 8.31 -10.98
C ARG A 248 26.64 8.53 -12.48
N GLY A 249 26.02 9.57 -13.03
CA GLY A 249 26.02 9.85 -14.49
C GLY A 249 24.89 9.15 -15.26
N TYR A 250 23.99 8.44 -14.57
CA TYR A 250 22.73 7.95 -15.13
C TYR A 250 21.54 8.75 -14.60
N LYS A 251 20.47 8.78 -15.40
CA LYS A 251 19.17 9.39 -15.10
C LYS A 251 18.42 8.52 -14.09
N GLY A 252 17.89 9.12 -13.02
CA GLY A 252 17.25 8.40 -11.90
C GLY A 252 17.85 8.70 -10.53
N ILE A 253 17.56 7.86 -9.53
CA ILE A 253 17.99 8.05 -8.14
C ILE A 253 19.38 7.43 -7.97
N TRP A 254 20.38 8.20 -7.54
CA TRP A 254 21.74 7.69 -7.38
C TRP A 254 21.86 6.75 -6.18
N LYS A 255 22.37 5.54 -6.45
CA LYS A 255 22.64 4.49 -5.47
C LYS A 255 23.68 4.89 -4.40
N THR A 256 24.65 5.74 -4.76
CA THR A 256 25.65 6.25 -3.80
C THR A 256 25.29 7.68 -3.39
N PRO A 257 24.75 7.90 -2.18
CA PRO A 257 24.34 9.24 -1.72
C PRO A 257 25.55 10.15 -1.52
N LEU A 258 25.25 11.43 -1.27
CA LEU A 258 26.22 12.44 -0.91
C LEU A 258 26.38 12.47 0.63
N SER A 259 27.61 12.32 1.10
CA SER A 259 27.96 12.39 2.52
C SER A 259 27.76 13.79 3.12
N ALA A 260 27.72 13.90 4.45
CA ALA A 260 27.64 15.17 5.16
C ALA A 260 28.88 16.07 4.93
N ARG A 261 28.81 16.91 3.90
CA ARG A 261 29.78 17.96 3.54
C ARG A 261 29.16 18.93 2.53
N ILE A 262 29.96 19.85 2.01
CA ILE A 262 29.61 20.73 0.91
C ILE A 262 29.94 20.03 -0.42
N HIS A 263 29.02 20.04 -1.40
CA HIS A 263 29.23 19.45 -2.73
C HIS A 263 28.81 20.42 -3.85
N PRO A 264 29.56 20.47 -4.97
CA PRO A 264 29.14 21.18 -6.17
C PRO A 264 28.14 20.33 -6.97
N ILE A 265 26.86 20.72 -6.95
CA ILE A 265 25.76 20.04 -7.64
C ILE A 265 24.96 21.07 -8.44
N ASN A 266 24.73 20.78 -9.72
CA ASN A 266 23.89 21.60 -10.59
C ASN A 266 22.41 21.39 -10.22
N THR A 267 21.85 22.29 -9.42
CA THR A 267 20.50 22.16 -8.84
C THR A 267 19.36 22.40 -9.84
N GLU A 268 19.65 22.88 -11.06
CA GLU A 268 18.63 23.02 -12.12
C GLU A 268 18.34 21.68 -12.81
N VAL A 269 19.30 20.73 -12.76
CA VAL A 269 19.22 19.42 -13.45
C VAL A 269 19.20 18.23 -12.48
N MET A 270 19.61 18.43 -11.22
CA MET A 270 19.63 17.43 -10.16
C MET A 270 18.94 17.94 -8.90
N LYS A 271 18.13 17.09 -8.28
CA LYS A 271 17.47 17.38 -7.00
C LYS A 271 18.14 16.61 -5.86
N VAL A 272 18.46 17.29 -4.76
CA VAL A 272 19.05 16.67 -3.57
C VAL A 272 18.02 16.61 -2.44
N VAL A 273 17.68 15.39 -2.01
CA VAL A 273 16.76 15.12 -0.90
C VAL A 273 17.58 14.75 0.33
N ILE A 274 17.44 15.52 1.41
CA ILE A 274 18.16 15.26 2.66
C ILE A 274 17.41 14.18 3.47
N VAL A 275 18.17 13.21 3.97
CA VAL A 275 17.69 12.09 4.78
C VAL A 275 18.50 12.01 6.08
N PRO A 276 17.88 12.08 7.26
CA PRO A 276 18.58 11.89 8.54
C PRO A 276 19.03 10.44 8.73
N THR A 277 20.20 10.25 9.35
CA THR A 277 20.80 8.92 9.59
C THR A 277 20.90 8.55 11.08
N HIS A 278 20.43 9.44 11.95
CA HIS A 278 20.25 9.20 13.38
C HIS A 278 18.95 8.45 13.68
N GLU A 279 18.82 7.94 14.91
CA GLU A 279 17.62 7.26 15.38
C GLU A 279 16.45 8.24 15.56
N ILE A 280 15.27 7.87 15.06
CA ILE A 280 14.03 8.64 15.16
C ILE A 280 13.01 7.77 15.89
N THR A 281 12.53 8.25 17.03
CA THR A 281 11.39 7.64 17.73
C THR A 281 10.10 8.27 17.24
N LEU A 282 9.12 7.42 16.96
CA LEU A 282 7.77 7.76 16.52
C LEU A 282 6.78 7.22 17.56
N ASP A 283 5.82 8.05 17.97
CA ASP A 283 4.84 7.72 19.00
C ASP A 283 3.41 7.61 18.43
N TRP A 284 2.76 6.47 18.64
CA TRP A 284 1.32 6.20 18.39
C TRP A 284 0.52 6.33 19.71
N SER A 285 0.78 7.37 20.49
CA SER A 285 -0.10 7.78 21.61
C SER A 285 -1.24 8.70 21.15
N ASN A 286 -2.25 8.90 22.00
CA ASN A 286 -3.29 9.92 21.79
C ASN A 286 -2.94 11.28 22.44
N LYS A 287 -1.67 11.51 22.77
CA LYS A 287 -1.18 12.73 23.42
C LYS A 287 -1.08 13.88 22.41
N ASP A 288 -1.23 15.12 22.88
CA ASP A 288 -1.00 16.31 22.06
C ASP A 288 0.44 16.36 21.54
N LYS A 289 0.60 16.36 20.22
CA LYS A 289 1.89 16.40 19.52
C LYS A 289 2.00 17.67 18.70
N ASP A 290 3.22 18.22 18.62
CA ASP A 290 3.51 19.36 17.77
C ASP A 290 3.31 18.99 16.28
N ALA A 291 2.54 19.80 15.53
CA ALA A 291 2.21 19.55 14.13
C ALA A 291 3.43 19.42 13.19
N THR A 292 4.59 19.93 13.60
CA THR A 292 5.86 19.76 12.89
C THR A 292 6.44 18.35 13.03
N ASN A 293 6.09 17.61 14.09
CA ASN A 293 6.62 16.27 14.33
C ASN A 293 6.32 15.31 13.16
N TYR A 294 7.18 14.28 13.06
CA TYR A 294 7.00 13.18 12.11
C TYR A 294 5.77 12.34 12.47
N ASP A 295 5.49 12.18 13.76
CA ASP A 295 4.39 11.41 14.33
C ASP A 295 3.13 12.23 14.66
N ALA A 296 3.06 13.48 14.20
CA ALA A 296 1.95 14.40 14.51
C ALA A 296 0.55 13.88 14.09
N ASN A 297 0.49 13.00 13.09
CA ASN A 297 -0.76 12.40 12.60
C ASN A 297 -1.04 11.01 13.21
N LEU A 298 -0.10 10.44 13.97
CA LEU A 298 -0.21 9.08 14.50
C LEU A 298 -1.04 9.09 15.79
N GLN A 299 -1.94 8.11 15.91
CA GLN A 299 -2.86 7.93 17.04
C GLN A 299 -2.75 6.50 17.58
N ALA A 300 -3.33 6.26 18.77
CA ALA A 300 -3.37 4.93 19.38
C ALA A 300 -4.03 3.90 18.45
N LEU A 301 -3.41 2.73 18.34
CA LEU A 301 -3.84 1.70 17.41
C LEU A 301 -5.10 1.00 17.96
N LYS A 302 -6.22 1.17 17.26
CA LYS A 302 -7.47 0.45 17.52
C LYS A 302 -7.35 -0.99 17.01
N LEU A 303 -7.40 -1.96 17.91
CA LEU A 303 -7.24 -3.40 17.64
C LEU A 303 -8.49 -4.19 18.06
N SER A 304 -8.65 -5.38 17.47
CA SER A 304 -9.70 -6.33 17.82
C SER A 304 -9.09 -7.68 18.19
N SER A 305 -9.45 -8.19 19.36
CA SER A 305 -8.99 -9.49 19.86
C SER A 305 -9.81 -10.65 19.27
N LYS A 306 -9.29 -11.87 19.42
CA LYS A 306 -9.93 -13.11 18.98
C LYS A 306 -11.30 -13.39 19.61
N ASP A 307 -11.53 -12.88 20.82
CA ASP A 307 -12.79 -12.93 21.54
C ASP A 307 -13.74 -11.75 21.20
N GLY A 308 -13.42 -10.96 20.17
CA GLY A 308 -14.29 -9.94 19.59
C GLY A 308 -14.25 -8.59 20.29
N PHE A 309 -13.43 -8.43 21.33
CA PHE A 309 -13.30 -7.17 22.05
C PHE A 309 -12.39 -6.20 21.31
N THR A 310 -12.81 -4.94 21.26
CA THR A 310 -12.02 -3.82 20.70
C THR A 310 -11.30 -3.09 21.81
N PHE A 311 -10.03 -2.74 21.60
CA PHE A 311 -9.18 -2.04 22.57
C PHE A 311 -8.17 -1.14 21.85
N TYR A 312 -7.53 -0.23 22.57
CA TYR A 312 -6.50 0.65 22.00
C TYR A 312 -5.13 0.33 22.60
N ILE A 313 -4.07 0.45 21.81
CA ILE A 313 -2.70 0.37 22.31
C ILE A 313 -1.88 1.60 21.91
N GLU A 314 -1.07 2.09 22.85
CA GLU A 314 -0.05 3.09 22.57
C GLU A 314 1.27 2.38 22.24
N VAL A 315 1.86 2.68 21.08
CA VAL A 315 3.08 2.04 20.58
C VAL A 315 4.13 3.10 20.28
N THR A 316 5.38 2.84 20.63
CA THR A 316 6.53 3.61 20.16
C THR A 316 7.41 2.75 19.24
N GLN A 317 7.81 3.30 18.10
CA GLN A 317 8.78 2.68 17.19
C GLN A 317 9.98 3.60 17.03
N THR A 318 11.17 3.10 17.38
CA THR A 318 12.44 3.72 17.00
C THR A 318 12.91 3.10 15.69
N ILE A 319 13.16 3.96 14.69
CA ILE A 319 13.71 3.62 13.38
C ILE A 319 15.06 4.30 13.18
N LYS A 320 15.85 3.76 12.26
CA LYS A 320 17.08 4.36 11.75
C LYS A 320 17.17 4.15 10.25
N ILE A 321 17.80 5.05 9.52
CA ILE A 321 18.03 4.90 8.08
C ILE A 321 19.55 4.86 7.85
N PRO A 322 20.12 3.68 7.53
CA PRO A 322 21.52 3.56 7.15
C PRO A 322 21.85 4.44 5.93
N GLU A 323 23.07 4.96 5.87
CA GLU A 323 23.48 5.92 4.84
C GLU A 323 23.32 5.30 3.45
N GLU A 324 23.82 4.07 3.30
CA GLU A 324 23.77 3.22 2.11
C GLU A 324 22.35 2.91 1.62
N ASN A 325 21.36 2.90 2.53
CA ASN A 325 19.98 2.53 2.24
C ASN A 325 19.05 3.73 2.00
N ALA A 326 19.49 4.96 2.32
CA ALA A 326 18.71 6.18 2.11
C ALA A 326 18.18 6.34 0.66
N PRO A 327 18.94 6.01 -0.41
CA PRO A 327 18.42 6.02 -1.78
C PRO A 327 17.29 5.01 -2.03
N GLN A 328 17.39 3.80 -1.47
CA GLN A 328 16.35 2.76 -1.58
C GLN A 328 15.05 3.23 -0.92
N MET A 329 15.15 3.84 0.26
CA MET A 329 14.02 4.40 0.99
C MET A 329 13.29 5.49 0.18
N ILE A 330 14.03 6.45 -0.39
CA ILE A 330 13.46 7.48 -1.27
C ILE A 330 12.83 6.85 -2.52
N SER A 331 13.48 5.85 -3.12
CA SER A 331 12.94 5.14 -4.28
C SER A 331 11.57 4.52 -4.03
N ARG A 332 11.38 3.83 -2.89
CA ARG A 332 10.09 3.20 -2.56
C ARG A 332 8.98 4.23 -2.38
N ILE A 333 9.25 5.32 -1.65
CA ILE A 333 8.30 6.41 -1.42
C ILE A 333 7.85 7.06 -2.73
N VAL A 334 8.76 7.26 -3.69
CA VAL A 334 8.42 7.79 -5.02
C VAL A 334 7.58 6.79 -5.83
N SER A 335 7.91 5.50 -5.79
CA SER A 335 7.10 4.44 -6.44
C SER A 335 5.67 4.36 -5.89
N GLU A 336 5.46 4.70 -4.61
CA GLU A 336 4.15 4.75 -3.94
C GLU A 336 3.42 6.10 -4.09
N GLY A 337 3.71 6.82 -5.18
CA GLY A 337 2.97 8.00 -5.59
C GLY A 337 3.31 9.27 -4.80
N ALA A 338 4.50 9.37 -4.20
CA ALA A 338 5.00 10.66 -3.73
C ALA A 338 5.50 11.48 -4.94
N THR A 339 4.88 12.62 -5.20
CA THR A 339 5.36 13.51 -6.26
C THR A 339 6.75 14.00 -5.88
N LEU A 340 7.71 14.00 -6.82
CA LEU A 340 9.05 14.53 -6.58
C LEU A 340 9.03 15.97 -6.02
N SER A 341 8.02 16.76 -6.36
CA SER A 341 7.77 18.11 -5.83
C SER A 341 7.48 18.17 -4.33
N GLU A 342 6.84 17.14 -3.75
CA GLU A 342 6.49 17.06 -2.32
C GLU A 342 7.73 16.86 -1.43
N LEU A 343 8.77 16.21 -1.98
CA LEU A 343 10.07 16.08 -1.33
C LEU A 343 10.82 17.43 -1.40
N LYS A 344 10.52 18.38 -0.50
CA LYS A 344 11.20 19.69 -0.46
C LYS A 344 12.73 19.53 -0.34
N THR A 345 13.47 20.32 -1.12
CA THR A 345 14.93 20.47 -0.97
C THR A 345 15.22 21.29 0.29
N GLY A 346 15.91 20.70 1.26
CA GLY A 346 16.22 21.37 2.54
C GLY A 346 17.42 22.30 2.45
N THR A 347 17.23 23.56 2.06
CA THR A 347 18.24 24.63 2.22
C THR A 347 17.79 25.76 3.14
N ASP A 348 16.50 25.88 3.44
CA ASP A 348 15.96 27.01 4.19
C ASP A 348 15.77 26.67 5.68
N SER A 349 16.61 27.30 6.50
CA SER A 349 16.38 27.69 7.90
C SER A 349 15.73 26.66 8.85
N GLY A 350 16.58 25.84 9.49
CA GLY A 350 16.59 25.60 10.95
C GLY A 350 15.46 24.81 11.63
N THR A 351 14.22 24.87 11.13
CA THR A 351 13.01 24.45 11.88
C THR A 351 12.09 23.52 11.08
N GLN A 352 12.34 23.30 9.79
CA GLN A 352 11.53 22.37 8.98
C GLN A 352 12.08 20.93 9.05
N LYS A 353 11.35 20.07 9.77
CA LYS A 353 11.56 18.61 9.81
C LYS A 353 11.45 17.99 8.42
N PHE A 354 12.23 16.94 8.15
CA PHE A 354 12.44 16.41 6.80
C PHE A 354 11.17 15.80 6.20
N SER A 355 10.67 16.37 5.09
CA SER A 355 9.44 15.93 4.42
C SER A 355 9.52 14.50 3.85
N SER A 356 10.73 14.02 3.56
CA SER A 356 11.01 12.62 3.19
C SER A 356 10.56 11.65 4.30
N ILE A 357 10.89 11.95 5.56
CA ILE A 357 10.50 11.14 6.72
C ILE A 357 9.00 11.25 6.99
N LYS A 358 8.40 12.44 6.90
CA LYS A 358 6.95 12.58 7.09
C LYS A 358 6.13 11.80 6.05
N ASN A 359 6.62 11.72 4.81
CA ASN A 359 6.03 10.86 3.77
C ASN A 359 6.24 9.37 4.05
N LEU A 360 7.44 8.95 4.51
CA LEU A 360 7.69 7.57 4.95
C LEU A 360 6.71 7.15 6.05
N VAL A 361 6.53 8.00 7.07
CA VAL A 361 5.66 7.75 8.22
C VAL A 361 4.21 7.57 7.78
N ASN A 362 3.64 8.59 7.11
CA ASN A 362 2.22 8.64 6.80
C ASN A 362 1.78 7.67 5.71
N ARG A 363 2.69 7.16 4.86
CA ARG A 363 2.35 6.25 3.74
C ARG A 363 2.72 4.80 4.01
N VAL A 364 3.90 4.58 4.60
CA VAL A 364 4.44 3.23 4.82
C VAL A 364 4.29 2.83 6.28
N LEU A 365 4.90 3.57 7.21
CA LEU A 365 5.08 3.10 8.58
C LEU A 365 3.75 2.98 9.33
N GLU A 366 2.85 3.96 9.19
CA GLU A 366 1.55 3.93 9.86
C GLU A 366 0.75 2.68 9.47
N ALA A 367 0.57 2.44 8.17
CA ALA A 367 -0.17 1.31 7.65
C ALA A 367 0.50 -0.03 7.99
N MET A 368 1.83 -0.10 7.86
CA MET A 368 2.60 -1.33 8.07
C MET A 368 2.64 -1.74 9.54
N VAL A 369 2.97 -0.80 10.45
CA VAL A 369 2.98 -1.05 11.91
C VAL A 369 1.58 -1.44 12.37
N ARG A 370 0.55 -0.68 11.97
CA ARG A 370 -0.85 -1.01 12.26
C ARG A 370 -1.25 -2.40 11.78
N SER A 371 -0.83 -2.81 10.58
CA SER A 371 -1.13 -4.15 10.04
C SER A 371 -0.54 -5.27 10.91
N GLN A 372 0.73 -5.19 11.30
CA GLN A 372 1.33 -6.25 12.12
C GLN A 372 0.69 -6.34 13.51
N PHE A 373 0.40 -5.21 14.15
CA PHE A 373 -0.32 -5.21 15.43
C PHE A 373 -1.76 -5.76 15.33
N ILE A 374 -2.45 -5.55 14.20
CA ILE A 374 -3.77 -6.17 13.94
C ILE A 374 -3.63 -7.70 13.80
N ILE A 375 -2.66 -8.19 13.02
CA ILE A 375 -2.42 -9.63 12.84
C ILE A 375 -2.10 -10.29 14.19
N ALA A 376 -1.23 -9.67 14.99
CA ALA A 376 -0.89 -10.14 16.32
C ALA A 376 -2.10 -10.18 17.28
N ALA A 377 -2.97 -9.16 17.27
CA ALA A 377 -4.15 -9.13 18.14
C ALA A 377 -5.20 -10.21 17.79
N GLN A 378 -5.40 -10.50 16.49
CA GLN A 378 -6.38 -11.50 16.04
C GLN A 378 -6.04 -12.94 16.47
N GLY A 379 -4.77 -13.23 16.77
CA GLY A 379 -4.35 -14.56 17.24
C GLY A 379 -4.80 -14.93 18.66
N TYR A 380 -5.03 -13.93 19.52
CA TYR A 380 -5.14 -14.11 20.98
C TYR A 380 -6.40 -13.46 21.58
N LYS A 381 -6.81 -13.94 22.75
CA LYS A 381 -7.85 -13.29 23.56
C LYS A 381 -7.31 -12.02 24.20
N LEU A 382 -8.18 -11.06 24.51
CA LEU A 382 -7.82 -9.78 25.11
C LEU A 382 -6.96 -9.90 26.38
N MET A 383 -7.35 -10.79 27.31
CA MET A 383 -6.62 -10.99 28.57
C MET A 383 -5.28 -11.70 28.38
N ASP A 384 -5.21 -12.65 27.43
CA ASP A 384 -3.94 -13.26 27.06
C ASP A 384 -3.02 -12.17 26.47
N PHE A 385 -3.56 -11.31 25.59
CA PHE A 385 -2.87 -10.18 24.95
C PHE A 385 -2.27 -9.22 25.99
N LYS A 386 -3.06 -8.80 26.98
CA LYS A 386 -2.62 -7.92 28.08
C LYS A 386 -1.57 -8.55 28.99
N ASN A 387 -1.68 -9.84 29.33
CA ASN A 387 -0.77 -10.47 30.29
C ASN A 387 0.62 -10.78 29.71
N ASN A 388 0.70 -11.26 28.47
CA ASN A 388 1.98 -11.65 27.83
C ASN A 388 2.39 -10.65 26.73
N HIS A 389 2.17 -9.35 26.94
CA HIS A 389 2.46 -8.32 25.93
C HIS A 389 3.96 -8.22 25.58
N GLY A 390 4.86 -8.60 26.50
CA GLY A 390 6.31 -8.67 26.26
C GLY A 390 6.68 -9.65 25.15
N ASP A 391 6.30 -10.93 25.29
CA ASP A 391 6.59 -11.96 24.27
C ASP A 391 6.06 -11.56 22.88
N ARG A 392 4.85 -10.98 22.82
CA ARG A 392 4.23 -10.53 21.57
C ARG A 392 4.89 -9.30 20.97
N GLN A 393 5.49 -8.45 21.78
CA GLN A 393 6.25 -7.31 21.31
C GLN A 393 7.50 -7.77 20.54
N ASP A 394 8.15 -8.85 20.99
CA ASP A 394 9.33 -9.40 20.32
C ASP A 394 8.98 -10.11 19.00
N ASP A 395 7.85 -10.84 18.96
CA ASP A 395 7.29 -11.40 17.72
C ASP A 395 7.00 -10.28 16.70
N VAL A 396 6.21 -9.27 17.09
CA VAL A 396 5.82 -8.14 16.22
C VAL A 396 7.03 -7.28 15.82
N ALA A 397 8.00 -7.08 16.72
CA ALA A 397 9.24 -6.36 16.40
C ALA A 397 10.04 -7.08 15.31
N THR A 398 10.02 -8.42 15.28
CA THR A 398 10.69 -9.22 14.26
C THR A 398 10.02 -9.05 12.89
N GLU A 399 8.69 -9.11 12.83
CA GLU A 399 7.92 -8.89 11.60
C GLU A 399 8.06 -7.45 11.07
N ILE A 400 7.96 -6.45 11.96
CA ILE A 400 8.20 -5.05 11.60
C ILE A 400 9.64 -4.86 11.09
N LYS A 401 10.64 -5.46 11.74
CA LYS A 401 12.04 -5.37 11.31
C LYS A 401 12.26 -5.94 9.92
N GLN A 402 11.66 -7.09 9.61
CA GLN A 402 11.73 -7.68 8.27
C GLN A 402 11.08 -6.74 7.24
N ALA A 403 9.86 -6.30 7.48
CA ALA A 403 9.12 -5.49 6.52
C ALA A 403 9.74 -4.07 6.32
N LEU A 404 10.29 -3.43 7.37
CA LEU A 404 11.03 -2.16 7.22
C LEU A 404 12.32 -2.32 6.40
N SER A 405 12.98 -3.47 6.49
CA SER A 405 14.23 -3.72 5.75
C SER A 405 14.04 -3.68 4.22
N GLU A 406 12.87 -4.04 3.70
CA GLU A 406 12.53 -3.96 2.27
C GLU A 406 12.47 -2.51 1.75
N TYR A 407 12.17 -1.57 2.64
CA TYR A 407 12.19 -0.11 2.41
C TYR A 407 13.55 0.52 2.72
N GLY A 408 14.56 -0.26 3.13
CA GLY A 408 15.87 0.27 3.52
C GLY A 408 15.87 0.97 4.88
N VAL A 409 14.87 0.70 5.73
CA VAL A 409 14.72 1.27 7.08
C VAL A 409 15.04 0.20 8.12
N GLU A 410 15.82 0.55 9.13
CA GLU A 410 16.17 -0.35 10.24
C GLU A 410 15.20 -0.13 11.41
N ALA A 411 14.47 -1.17 11.83
CA ALA A 411 13.73 -1.17 13.08
C ALA A 411 14.72 -1.39 14.24
N VAL A 412 14.95 -0.35 15.05
CA VAL A 412 15.86 -0.40 16.21
C VAL A 412 15.13 -0.98 17.43
N LYS A 413 13.93 -0.47 17.72
CA LYS A 413 13.13 -0.88 18.87
C LYS A 413 11.65 -0.64 18.64
N THR A 414 10.82 -1.65 18.92
CA THR A 414 9.36 -1.52 19.06
C THR A 414 9.02 -1.61 20.54
N SER A 415 8.08 -0.80 21.04
CA SER A 415 7.64 -0.88 22.44
C SER A 415 6.16 -0.57 22.60
N ILE A 416 5.42 -1.46 23.28
CA ILE A 416 4.03 -1.22 23.69
C ILE A 416 4.08 -0.50 25.04
N SER A 417 3.49 0.69 25.11
CA SER A 417 3.56 1.55 26.29
C SER A 417 2.38 1.29 27.23
N GLU A 418 1.16 1.29 26.68
CA GLU A 418 -0.09 1.17 27.44
C GLU A 418 -1.16 0.45 26.59
N ILE A 419 -2.02 -0.31 27.27
CA ILE A 419 -3.14 -1.05 26.67
C ILE A 419 -4.42 -0.57 27.35
N ASP A 420 -5.15 0.29 26.65
CA ASP A 420 -6.39 0.89 27.12
C ASP A 420 -7.58 -0.04 26.83
N LEU A 421 -8.37 -0.30 27.88
CA LEU A 421 -9.48 -1.26 27.89
C LEU A 421 -10.80 -0.52 28.09
N PRO A 422 -11.87 -0.85 27.34
CA PRO A 422 -13.19 -0.29 27.60
C PRO A 422 -13.69 -0.49 29.04
N ASP A 423 -14.20 0.57 29.67
CA ASP A 423 -14.69 0.61 31.07
C ASP A 423 -15.67 -0.52 31.43
N ASN A 424 -16.50 -0.93 30.47
CA ASN A 424 -17.48 -2.00 30.66
C ASN A 424 -16.83 -3.37 30.85
N ILE A 425 -15.67 -3.62 30.25
CA ILE A 425 -14.91 -4.87 30.40
C ILE A 425 -14.09 -4.84 31.69
N GLU A 426 -13.47 -3.70 32.07
CA GLU A 426 -12.78 -3.55 33.37
C GLU A 426 -13.68 -3.99 34.54
N LYS A 427 -14.94 -3.54 34.55
CA LYS A 427 -15.91 -3.88 35.59
C LYS A 427 -16.29 -5.37 35.57
N LEU A 428 -16.60 -5.93 34.40
CA LEU A 428 -16.91 -7.36 34.24
C LEU A 428 -15.72 -8.27 34.57
N LEU A 429 -14.48 -7.83 34.29
CA LEU A 429 -13.26 -8.54 34.64
C LEU A 429 -13.01 -8.55 36.15
N ARG A 430 -13.29 -7.45 36.87
CA ARG A 430 -13.24 -7.44 38.34
C ARG A 430 -14.28 -8.40 38.92
N GLU A 431 -15.54 -8.29 38.49
CA GLU A 431 -16.63 -9.16 38.95
C GLU A 431 -16.38 -10.65 38.63
N GLY A 432 -15.90 -10.97 37.42
CA GLY A 432 -15.56 -12.33 37.00
C GLY A 432 -14.35 -12.91 37.75
N SER A 433 -13.31 -12.11 37.99
CA SER A 433 -12.14 -12.52 38.77
C SER A 433 -12.51 -12.79 40.23
N GLU A 434 -13.35 -11.93 40.83
CA GLU A 434 -13.91 -12.17 42.15
C GLU A 434 -14.71 -13.48 42.23
N ILE A 435 -15.54 -13.78 41.23
CA ILE A 435 -16.30 -15.04 41.16
C ILE A 435 -15.35 -16.25 41.06
N GLN A 436 -14.34 -16.20 40.21
CA GLN A 436 -13.38 -17.31 40.05
C GLN A 436 -12.51 -17.51 41.30
N GLN A 437 -12.16 -16.43 42.00
CA GLN A 437 -11.41 -16.47 43.25
C GLN A 437 -12.29 -16.94 44.43
N ARG A 438 -13.58 -16.56 44.45
CA ARG A 438 -14.59 -17.16 45.35
C ARG A 438 -14.77 -18.65 45.07
N SER A 439 -14.81 -19.08 43.80
CA SER A 439 -14.91 -20.51 43.42
C SER A 439 -13.75 -21.32 44.01
N LYS A 440 -12.50 -20.90 43.78
CA LYS A 440 -11.32 -21.57 44.35
C LYS A 440 -11.37 -21.60 45.88
N ASN A 441 -11.82 -20.52 46.52
CA ASN A 441 -11.99 -20.48 47.98
C ASN A 441 -13.13 -21.38 48.48
N TYR A 442 -14.18 -21.61 47.69
CA TYR A 442 -15.24 -22.58 47.99
C TYR A 442 -14.75 -24.02 47.84
N ASP A 443 -13.99 -24.33 46.78
CA ASP A 443 -13.39 -25.67 46.58
C ASP A 443 -12.45 -26.02 47.74
N VAL A 444 -11.59 -25.09 48.17
CA VAL A 444 -10.73 -25.27 49.35
C VAL A 444 -11.56 -25.50 50.61
N LYS A 445 -12.65 -24.75 50.85
CA LYS A 445 -13.54 -24.96 52.00
C LYS A 445 -14.25 -26.32 51.96
N ILE A 446 -14.65 -26.82 50.78
CA ILE A 446 -15.24 -28.15 50.62
C ILE A 446 -14.22 -29.24 50.96
N ASP A 447 -12.96 -29.05 50.57
CA ASP A 447 -11.88 -29.99 50.84
C ASP A 447 -11.43 -29.96 52.32
N GLU A 448 -11.47 -28.79 52.96
CA GLU A 448 -11.31 -28.62 54.41
C GLU A 448 -12.45 -29.27 55.20
N GLU A 449 -13.71 -29.06 54.81
CA GLU A 449 -14.89 -29.74 55.38
C GLU A 449 -14.74 -31.27 55.29
N LYS A 450 -14.41 -31.82 54.11
CA LYS A 450 -14.15 -33.25 53.93
C LYS A 450 -13.04 -33.76 54.84
N LYS A 451 -11.87 -33.10 54.87
CA LYS A 451 -10.75 -33.50 55.74
C LYS A 451 -11.14 -33.43 57.22
N ARG A 452 -11.96 -32.46 57.61
CA ARG A 452 -12.48 -32.33 58.98
C ARG A 452 -13.46 -33.44 59.32
N GLN A 453 -14.34 -33.82 58.40
CA GLN A 453 -15.25 -34.97 58.56
C GLN A 453 -14.47 -36.29 58.64
N GLU A 454 -13.49 -36.53 57.78
CA GLU A 454 -12.61 -37.72 57.87
C GLU A 454 -11.75 -37.75 59.14
N TYR A 455 -11.30 -36.58 59.63
CA TYR A 455 -10.54 -36.50 60.88
C TYR A 455 -11.43 -36.82 62.08
N GLN A 456 -12.64 -36.25 62.14
CA GLN A 456 -13.64 -36.58 63.17
C GLN A 456 -14.03 -38.06 63.10
N HIS A 457 -14.22 -38.63 61.91
CA HIS A 457 -14.53 -40.04 61.74
C HIS A 457 -13.38 -40.94 62.20
N ARG A 458 -12.13 -40.67 61.78
CA ARG A 458 -10.94 -41.40 62.25
C ARG A 458 -10.75 -41.29 63.76
N LYS A 459 -10.99 -40.11 64.34
CA LYS A 459 -10.93 -39.91 65.80
C LYS A 459 -12.01 -40.72 66.53
N ALA A 460 -13.27 -40.68 66.06
CA ALA A 460 -14.36 -41.47 66.64
C ALA A 460 -14.17 -43.00 66.49
N VAL A 461 -13.41 -43.45 65.49
CA VAL A 461 -12.99 -44.86 65.36
C VAL A 461 -11.85 -45.19 66.33
N ALA A 462 -10.84 -44.33 66.45
CA ALA A 462 -9.70 -44.52 67.35
C ALA A 462 -10.11 -44.48 68.84
N ASP A 463 -10.99 -43.55 69.22
CA ASP A 463 -11.48 -43.40 70.60
C ASP A 463 -12.34 -44.61 71.04
N ARG A 464 -12.84 -45.43 70.10
CA ARG A 464 -13.58 -46.69 70.37
C ARG A 464 -12.70 -47.94 70.44
N GLN A 465 -11.40 -47.82 70.18
CA GLN A 465 -10.49 -48.96 70.15
C GLN A 465 -10.42 -49.78 71.46
N PRO A 466 -10.61 -49.22 72.68
CA PRO A 466 -10.65 -50.02 73.92
C PRO A 466 -11.86 -50.97 74.00
N ASP A 467 -13.06 -50.49 73.65
CA ASP A 467 -14.31 -51.23 73.84
C ASP A 467 -14.49 -52.36 72.82
N ILE A 468 -13.95 -52.20 71.61
CA ILE A 468 -14.03 -53.20 70.54
C ILE A 468 -13.25 -54.47 70.89
N VAL A 469 -12.12 -54.33 71.58
CA VAL A 469 -11.28 -55.48 72.00
C VAL A 469 -12.01 -56.32 73.06
N ASP A 470 -12.64 -55.69 74.05
CA ASP A 470 -13.35 -56.40 75.12
C ASP A 470 -14.66 -57.05 74.62
N ALA A 471 -15.31 -56.45 73.62
CA ALA A 471 -16.43 -57.04 72.90
C ALA A 471 -16.01 -58.22 71.99
N GLN A 472 -14.85 -58.17 71.35
CA GLN A 472 -14.35 -59.25 70.49
C GLN A 472 -14.02 -60.53 71.27
N VAL A 473 -13.47 -60.41 72.49
CA VAL A 473 -13.21 -61.58 73.36
C VAL A 473 -14.53 -62.30 73.73
N LYS A 474 -15.60 -61.56 74.01
CA LYS A 474 -16.93 -62.12 74.33
C LYS A 474 -17.68 -62.64 73.09
N ALA A 475 -17.43 -62.09 71.90
CA ALA A 475 -18.03 -62.58 70.66
C ALA A 475 -17.40 -63.89 70.13
N GLY A 476 -16.14 -64.18 70.49
CA GLY A 476 -15.43 -65.38 70.03
C GLY A 476 -16.05 -66.71 70.51
N SER A 477 -16.54 -66.76 71.75
CA SER A 477 -17.12 -67.97 72.35
C SER A 477 -18.47 -68.35 71.74
N ILE A 478 -19.27 -67.38 71.32
CA ILE A 478 -20.60 -67.60 70.72
C ILE A 478 -20.46 -68.05 69.25
N ARG A 479 -19.47 -67.54 68.52
CA ARG A 479 -19.21 -67.90 67.11
C ARG A 479 -18.84 -69.37 66.95
N ALA A 480 -18.06 -69.93 67.88
CA ALA A 480 -17.68 -71.34 67.90
C ALA A 480 -18.89 -72.30 68.07
N ILE A 481 -19.88 -71.91 68.88
CA ILE A 481 -21.09 -72.71 69.13
C ILE A 481 -22.05 -72.66 67.92
N GLY A 482 -22.10 -71.53 67.21
CA GLY A 482 -22.88 -71.38 65.98
C GLY A 482 -22.35 -72.22 64.82
N GLN A 483 -21.03 -72.18 64.59
CA GLN A 483 -20.37 -72.92 63.50
C GLN A 483 -20.62 -74.44 63.63
N ALA A 484 -20.39 -75.00 64.82
CA ALA A 484 -20.58 -76.44 65.09
C ALA A 484 -22.03 -76.94 64.89
N LYS A 485 -23.04 -76.06 65.00
CA LYS A 485 -24.44 -76.39 64.69
C LYS A 485 -24.78 -76.26 63.21
N ALA A 486 -24.16 -75.34 62.49
CA ALA A 486 -24.33 -75.22 61.04
C ALA A 486 -23.72 -76.43 60.31
N ASP A 487 -22.52 -76.84 60.70
CA ASP A 487 -21.80 -77.99 60.11
C ASP A 487 -22.57 -79.31 60.33
N ALA A 488 -23.19 -79.49 61.50
CA ALA A 488 -24.02 -80.65 61.82
C ALA A 488 -25.34 -80.72 61.01
N ILE A 489 -25.88 -79.59 60.56
CA ILE A 489 -27.09 -79.53 59.72
C ILE A 489 -26.71 -79.73 58.24
N GLY A 490 -25.59 -79.13 57.80
CA GLY A 490 -25.05 -79.33 56.45
C GLY A 490 -24.74 -80.80 56.15
N ALA A 491 -24.08 -81.49 57.09
CA ALA A 491 -23.79 -82.92 56.98
C ALA A 491 -25.06 -83.80 56.89
N LYS A 492 -26.17 -83.35 57.48
CA LYS A 492 -27.45 -84.08 57.47
C LYS A 492 -28.19 -83.92 56.13
N LEU A 493 -28.25 -82.70 55.59
CA LEU A 493 -28.81 -82.45 54.26
C LEU A 493 -27.99 -83.12 53.13
N SER A 494 -26.67 -83.20 53.25
CA SER A 494 -25.84 -83.86 52.23
C SER A 494 -26.07 -85.37 52.12
N ALA A 495 -26.58 -86.01 53.18
CA ALA A 495 -26.92 -87.44 53.17
C ALA A 495 -28.29 -87.72 52.53
N GLU A 496 -29.22 -86.76 52.61
CA GLU A 496 -30.61 -86.94 52.13
C GLU A 496 -30.76 -86.71 50.61
N VAL A 497 -29.78 -86.04 49.98
CA VAL A 497 -29.77 -85.73 48.53
C VAL A 497 -29.19 -86.88 47.67
N GLN A 498 -28.58 -87.91 48.25
CA GLN A 498 -28.05 -89.07 47.48
C GLN A 498 -29.11 -90.13 47.11
N ALA A 499 -30.38 -89.97 47.53
CA ALA A 499 -31.45 -90.95 47.32
C ALA A 499 -32.49 -90.58 46.24
N LEU A 500 -32.35 -89.43 45.56
CA LEU A 500 -33.32 -88.92 44.58
C LEU A 500 -32.77 -88.96 43.16
N GLY A 501 -33.26 -89.91 42.35
CA GLY A 501 -32.99 -89.99 40.92
C GLY A 501 -34.05 -89.27 40.09
N GLY A 502 -33.64 -88.35 39.21
CA GLY A 502 -34.53 -87.65 38.29
C GLY A 502 -34.13 -86.19 38.02
N PRO A 503 -34.88 -85.46 37.19
CA PRO A 503 -34.52 -84.12 36.71
C PRO A 503 -34.35 -83.04 37.80
N GLU A 504 -34.87 -83.26 39.01
CA GLU A 504 -34.82 -82.29 40.11
C GLU A 504 -33.44 -82.16 40.77
N TYR A 505 -32.56 -83.16 40.60
CA TYR A 505 -31.19 -83.16 41.14
C TYR A 505 -30.37 -81.94 40.68
N PHE A 506 -30.57 -81.47 39.45
CA PHE A 506 -29.80 -80.36 38.89
C PHE A 506 -30.16 -79.00 39.51
N LEU A 507 -31.44 -78.76 39.84
CA LEU A 507 -31.88 -77.54 40.52
C LEU A 507 -31.49 -77.54 42.01
N ALA A 508 -31.56 -78.69 42.69
CA ALA A 508 -31.17 -78.80 44.09
C ALA A 508 -29.67 -78.50 44.30
N LYS A 509 -28.80 -79.04 43.43
CA LYS A 509 -27.34 -78.83 43.50
C LYS A 509 -26.95 -77.36 43.34
N VAL A 510 -27.52 -76.67 42.34
CA VAL A 510 -27.27 -75.24 42.08
C VAL A 510 -27.74 -74.34 43.23
N ARG A 511 -28.74 -74.77 44.01
CA ARG A 511 -29.26 -74.02 45.17
C ARG A 511 -28.39 -74.14 46.42
N VAL A 512 -27.65 -75.25 46.57
CA VAL A 512 -26.75 -75.49 47.71
C VAL A 512 -25.39 -74.84 47.49
N GLU A 513 -24.83 -74.89 46.29
CA GLU A 513 -23.49 -74.34 45.98
C GLU A 513 -23.42 -72.80 46.06
N ASN A 514 -24.56 -72.09 46.00
CA ASN A 514 -24.62 -70.62 46.04
C ASN A 514 -24.94 -70.00 47.42
N LEU A 515 -25.19 -70.81 48.46
CA LEU A 515 -25.46 -70.32 49.82
C LEU A 515 -24.35 -69.45 50.47
N PRO A 516 -23.04 -69.59 50.16
CA PRO A 516 -22.01 -68.75 50.79
C PRO A 516 -22.01 -67.26 50.39
N GLN A 517 -22.76 -66.85 49.36
CA GLN A 517 -22.67 -65.48 48.80
C GLN A 517 -23.75 -64.50 49.29
N ILE A 518 -24.66 -64.92 50.16
CA ILE A 518 -25.69 -64.03 50.71
C ILE A 518 -25.12 -63.26 51.91
N GLN A 519 -24.69 -62.02 51.69
CA GLN A 519 -24.41 -61.08 52.78
C GLN A 519 -25.71 -60.52 53.35
N LEU A 520 -25.94 -60.75 54.65
CA LEU A 520 -27.06 -60.15 55.39
C LEU A 520 -26.74 -58.68 55.71
N PRO A 521 -27.69 -57.73 55.50
CA PRO A 521 -27.50 -56.34 55.90
C PRO A 521 -27.47 -56.20 57.43
N GLN A 522 -26.62 -55.30 57.93
CA GLN A 522 -26.63 -54.94 59.35
C GLN A 522 -27.83 -54.04 59.64
N VAL A 523 -28.62 -54.40 60.65
CA VAL A 523 -29.80 -53.64 61.09
C VAL A 523 -29.45 -52.82 62.32
N LEU A 524 -29.89 -51.56 62.33
CA LEU A 524 -29.81 -50.65 63.47
C LEU A 524 -30.62 -51.20 64.66
N ILE A 525 -29.98 -51.27 65.83
CA ILE A 525 -30.64 -51.54 67.10
C ILE A 525 -31.17 -50.20 67.63
N ASP A 526 -32.46 -50.14 67.97
CA ASP A 526 -33.01 -49.09 68.82
C ASP A 526 -33.50 -49.68 70.16
N SER A 527 -33.41 -48.89 71.22
CA SER A 527 -33.41 -49.37 72.60
C SER A 527 -34.79 -49.36 73.25
N SER A 528 -35.69 -50.24 72.82
CA SER A 528 -36.88 -50.63 73.59
C SER A 528 -37.35 -52.05 73.24
N GLY A 529 -37.07 -53.01 74.12
CA GLY A 529 -37.29 -54.42 73.82
C GLY A 529 -38.77 -54.82 73.72
N SER A 530 -39.18 -55.27 72.53
CA SER A 530 -40.34 -56.15 72.31
C SER A 530 -40.10 -57.02 71.07
N HIS A 531 -40.50 -58.28 71.12
CA HIS A 531 -40.23 -59.29 70.07
C HIS A 531 -41.39 -59.44 69.07
N SER A 532 -41.16 -60.24 68.02
CA SER A 532 -42.13 -60.81 67.06
C SER A 532 -42.99 -59.83 66.25
N GLY A 533 -42.69 -59.69 64.95
CA GLY A 533 -43.57 -58.96 64.02
C GLY A 533 -43.17 -58.94 62.54
N LEU A 534 -41.90 -59.14 62.19
CA LEU A 534 -41.42 -58.96 60.80
C LEU A 534 -40.87 -60.21 60.09
N LEU A 535 -40.64 -61.31 60.81
CA LEU A 535 -40.20 -62.58 60.20
C LEU A 535 -41.37 -63.34 59.54
N ASP A 536 -42.55 -63.36 60.16
CA ASP A 536 -43.73 -64.02 59.60
C ASP A 536 -44.25 -63.35 58.31
N ALA A 537 -44.02 -62.04 58.16
CA ALA A 537 -44.39 -61.28 56.96
C ALA A 537 -43.53 -61.61 55.73
N PHE A 538 -42.34 -62.21 55.92
CA PHE A 538 -41.40 -62.50 54.83
C PHE A 538 -41.34 -63.97 54.41
N ILE A 539 -41.74 -64.90 55.29
CA ILE A 539 -41.72 -66.35 55.00
C ILE A 539 -42.96 -66.79 54.21
N ALA A 540 -44.13 -66.21 54.48
CA ALA A 540 -45.41 -66.62 53.88
C ALA A 540 -45.47 -66.57 52.33
N PRO A 541 -44.89 -65.58 51.62
CA PRO A 541 -44.96 -65.53 50.16
C PRO A 541 -44.03 -66.52 49.44
N MET A 542 -43.09 -67.15 50.15
CA MET A 542 -42.02 -67.95 49.53
C MET A 542 -42.36 -69.44 49.34
N LEU A 543 -43.52 -69.88 49.83
CA LEU A 543 -43.93 -71.30 49.88
C LEU A 543 -45.09 -71.66 48.93
N LEU A 544 -45.56 -70.73 48.08
CA LEU A 544 -46.58 -70.97 47.05
C LEU A 544 -46.10 -70.47 45.69
N GLY A 545 -46.25 -71.27 44.62
CA GLY A 545 -45.53 -71.07 43.36
C GLY A 545 -46.31 -70.51 42.16
N ASN A 546 -45.55 -69.98 41.20
CA ASN A 546 -45.87 -69.58 39.82
C ASN A 546 -46.69 -68.27 39.59
N PRO A 547 -46.54 -67.58 38.43
CA PRO A 547 -45.30 -67.34 37.65
C PRO A 547 -45.19 -65.90 37.02
N ILE A 548 -44.00 -65.51 36.51
CA ILE A 548 -43.77 -64.52 35.40
C ILE A 548 -44.08 -63.02 35.72
N THR A 549 -43.35 -61.96 35.35
CA THR A 549 -42.01 -61.68 34.72
C THR A 549 -41.62 -60.20 34.96
N GLN A 550 -40.32 -59.85 34.97
CA GLN A 550 -39.70 -58.70 34.24
C GLN A 550 -38.18 -58.54 34.56
N LEU A 551 -37.40 -58.07 33.57
CA LEU A 551 -35.95 -57.72 33.56
C LEU A 551 -35.74 -56.29 34.17
N PRO A 552 -34.49 -55.78 34.52
CA PRO A 552 -33.29 -55.83 33.64
C PRO A 552 -31.83 -55.64 34.24
N LEU A 553 -30.78 -55.92 33.41
CA LEU A 553 -29.36 -55.41 33.44
C LEU A 553 -28.43 -55.83 34.64
N LEU A 554 -27.07 -55.93 34.61
CA LEU A 554 -25.99 -55.69 33.60
C LEU A 554 -24.59 -56.26 34.05
N HIS A 555 -23.58 -56.27 33.14
CA HIS A 555 -22.08 -56.42 33.33
C HIS A 555 -21.48 -57.84 33.59
N PRO A 556 -20.13 -58.10 33.49
CA PRO A 556 -18.95 -57.32 33.02
C PRO A 556 -17.99 -58.07 32.01
N ARG A 557 -16.74 -57.58 31.81
CA ARG A 557 -15.70 -58.00 30.80
C ARG A 557 -14.61 -58.99 31.29
N ILE A 558 -14.05 -59.78 30.35
CA ILE A 558 -12.62 -60.23 30.18
C ILE A 558 -12.39 -60.51 28.65
N GLY A 559 -11.23 -60.40 27.97
CA GLY A 559 -9.94 -59.75 28.29
C GLY A 559 -8.67 -60.28 27.56
N GLY A 560 -8.39 -59.87 26.30
CA GLY A 560 -7.11 -60.10 25.55
C GLY A 560 -7.09 -61.33 24.60
N THR A 561 -6.32 -61.40 23.50
CA THR A 561 -5.28 -60.50 22.92
C THR A 561 -5.19 -60.59 21.39
N GLN A 562 -4.77 -59.51 20.71
CA GLN A 562 -4.15 -59.56 19.37
C GLN A 562 -3.29 -58.29 19.12
N PRO A 563 -2.03 -58.41 18.65
CA PRO A 563 -1.28 -57.34 17.97
C PRO A 563 -1.57 -57.39 16.44
N ALA A 564 -1.30 -56.39 15.58
CA ALA A 564 -0.47 -55.18 15.70
C ALA A 564 -0.99 -54.01 14.80
N LEU A 565 -0.40 -52.81 15.01
CA LEU A 565 -0.03 -51.73 14.05
C LEU A 565 -0.65 -51.71 12.61
N SER A 566 -0.99 -50.58 11.97
CA SER A 566 -0.89 -49.14 12.30
C SER A 566 -1.47 -48.26 11.18
N ALA A 567 -2.13 -47.13 11.47
CA ALA A 567 -2.05 -45.86 10.72
C ALA A 567 -2.94 -44.74 11.33
N THR A 568 -2.41 -43.51 11.31
CA THR A 568 -3.06 -42.17 11.30
C THR A 568 -4.62 -42.10 11.24
N GLY A 569 -5.32 -41.21 11.95
CA GLY A 569 -4.94 -40.01 12.71
C GLY A 569 -5.99 -38.90 12.50
N SER A 570 -6.36 -38.16 13.55
CA SER A 570 -7.45 -37.15 13.63
C SER A 570 -8.87 -37.72 13.81
N THR A 571 -9.48 -37.42 14.97
CA THR A 571 -10.87 -37.74 15.33
C THR A 571 -11.75 -36.48 15.37
N LYS A 572 -11.54 -35.55 14.45
CA LYS A 572 -12.36 -34.34 14.30
C LYS A 572 -13.15 -34.45 12.99
N PRO A 573 -14.49 -34.24 12.97
CA PRO A 573 -15.24 -34.22 11.72
C PRO A 573 -14.69 -33.11 10.82
N PRO A 574 -14.63 -33.31 9.48
CA PRO A 574 -14.13 -32.30 8.56
C PRO A 574 -14.97 -31.03 8.67
N GLN A 575 -14.31 -29.91 8.99
CA GLN A 575 -14.95 -28.60 8.94
C GLN A 575 -15.08 -28.19 7.47
N LEU A 576 -16.29 -28.30 6.91
CA LEU A 576 -16.58 -27.67 5.62
C LEU A 576 -16.54 -26.14 5.82
N GLN A 577 -15.43 -25.52 5.44
CA GLN A 577 -15.36 -24.09 5.18
C GLN A 577 -15.39 -23.89 3.67
N ALA A 578 -16.43 -23.21 3.16
CA ALA A 578 -16.49 -22.79 1.77
C ALA A 578 -15.43 -21.72 1.51
N SER A 579 -14.58 -21.92 0.49
CA SER A 579 -13.67 -20.88 0.00
C SER A 579 -14.45 -19.88 -0.87
N LEU A 580 -15.11 -18.92 -0.24
CA LEU A 580 -15.95 -17.94 -0.92
C LEU A 580 -15.13 -16.97 -1.78
N PRO A 581 -15.62 -16.62 -2.99
CA PRO A 581 -14.97 -15.65 -3.86
C PRO A 581 -15.06 -14.22 -3.34
N ARG A 582 -14.13 -13.37 -3.80
CA ARG A 582 -14.11 -11.93 -3.51
C ARG A 582 -14.83 -11.14 -4.60
N TYR A 583 -15.59 -10.13 -4.19
CA TYR A 583 -16.40 -9.28 -5.05
C TYR A 583 -15.89 -7.83 -5.01
N PRO A 584 -14.95 -7.46 -5.89
CA PRO A 584 -14.48 -6.07 -5.99
C PRO A 584 -15.51 -5.21 -6.73
N ILE A 585 -15.84 -4.07 -6.13
CA ILE A 585 -16.78 -3.04 -6.59
C ILE A 585 -16.02 -1.73 -6.69
N VAL A 586 -16.10 -1.04 -7.83
CA VAL A 586 -15.55 0.31 -8.02
C VAL A 586 -16.68 1.30 -8.21
N LEU A 587 -16.80 2.25 -7.27
CA LEU A 587 -17.73 3.37 -7.35
C LEU A 587 -17.05 4.55 -8.05
N LEU A 588 -17.57 4.95 -9.21
CA LEU A 588 -17.18 6.15 -9.94
C LEU A 588 -18.17 7.26 -9.60
N LEU A 589 -17.71 8.31 -8.91
CA LEU A 589 -18.53 9.37 -8.36
C LEU A 589 -18.25 10.70 -9.06
N ASP A 590 -19.30 11.32 -9.61
CA ASP A 590 -19.22 12.72 -10.05
C ASP A 590 -19.12 13.65 -8.85
N THR A 591 -18.14 14.55 -8.93
CA THR A 591 -17.81 15.57 -7.94
C THR A 591 -17.42 16.86 -8.67
N SER A 592 -17.95 17.04 -9.89
CA SER A 592 -17.80 18.24 -10.70
C SER A 592 -18.43 19.46 -10.04
N SER A 593 -17.92 20.65 -10.34
CA SER A 593 -18.46 21.91 -9.79
C SER A 593 -19.84 22.29 -10.35
N SER A 594 -20.44 21.45 -11.20
CA SER A 594 -21.85 21.56 -11.63
C SER A 594 -22.85 20.95 -10.64
N MET A 595 -22.39 20.12 -9.69
CA MET A 595 -23.24 19.55 -8.66
C MET A 595 -23.38 20.49 -7.46
N PRO A 596 -24.54 20.55 -6.77
CA PRO A 596 -24.69 21.32 -5.54
C PRO A 596 -24.06 20.61 -4.33
N GLU A 597 -23.80 21.34 -3.25
CA GLU A 597 -23.20 20.78 -2.03
C GLU A 597 -24.13 19.73 -1.37
N GLU A 598 -25.45 19.96 -1.40
CA GLU A 598 -26.49 19.03 -0.92
C GLU A 598 -26.41 17.63 -1.58
N TYR A 599 -25.98 17.56 -2.85
CA TYR A 599 -25.79 16.29 -3.55
C TYR A 599 -24.64 15.48 -2.92
N LEU A 600 -23.55 16.13 -2.48
CA LEU A 600 -22.44 15.43 -1.83
C LEU A 600 -22.84 14.88 -0.45
N GLU A 601 -23.61 15.64 0.33
CA GLU A 601 -24.09 15.18 1.64
C GLU A 601 -24.94 13.91 1.49
N GLN A 602 -25.91 13.92 0.57
CA GLN A 602 -26.75 12.74 0.31
C GLN A 602 -25.97 11.58 -0.30
N LEU A 603 -24.96 11.84 -1.15
CA LEU A 603 -24.12 10.80 -1.74
C LEU A 603 -23.24 10.12 -0.69
N VAL A 604 -22.61 10.90 0.20
CA VAL A 604 -21.82 10.40 1.33
C VAL A 604 -22.71 9.62 2.29
N GLN A 605 -23.92 10.11 2.60
CA GLN A 605 -24.90 9.39 3.42
C GLN A 605 -25.30 8.05 2.78
N GLY A 606 -25.53 8.02 1.47
CA GLY A 606 -25.84 6.81 0.71
C GLY A 606 -24.72 5.76 0.77
N ILE A 607 -23.46 6.19 0.59
CA ILE A 607 -22.29 5.32 0.65
C ILE A 607 -22.03 4.81 2.07
N ASN A 608 -22.19 5.64 3.09
CA ASN A 608 -22.07 5.19 4.48
C ASN A 608 -23.23 4.24 4.87
N THR A 609 -24.42 4.39 4.26
CA THR A 609 -25.50 3.39 4.38
C THR A 609 -25.15 2.08 3.67
N PHE A 610 -24.44 2.12 2.54
CA PHE A 610 -23.92 0.92 1.85
C PHE A 610 -22.98 0.12 2.76
N GLU A 611 -22.01 0.80 3.38
CA GLU A 611 -21.09 0.19 4.37
C GLU A 611 -21.89 -0.48 5.50
N GLN A 612 -22.77 0.27 6.17
CA GLN A 612 -23.59 -0.22 7.28
C GLN A 612 -24.46 -1.43 6.88
N GLU A 613 -25.01 -1.46 5.66
CA GLU A 613 -25.75 -2.61 5.17
C GLU A 613 -24.87 -3.84 4.95
N LEU A 614 -23.68 -3.70 4.38
CA LEU A 614 -22.74 -4.80 4.17
C LEU A 614 -22.17 -5.34 5.49
N VAL A 615 -21.91 -4.47 6.47
CA VAL A 615 -21.35 -4.84 7.79
C VAL A 615 -22.31 -5.62 8.67
N LYS A 616 -23.64 -5.52 8.46
CA LYS A 616 -24.65 -6.34 9.16
C LYS A 616 -24.50 -7.85 8.95
N ASP A 617 -23.67 -8.27 8.01
CA ASP A 617 -23.58 -9.63 7.50
C ASP A 617 -22.10 -10.06 7.38
N GLU A 618 -21.63 -10.94 8.28
CA GLU A 618 -20.20 -11.25 8.38
C GLU A 618 -19.63 -11.87 7.08
N THR A 619 -20.39 -12.78 6.47
CA THR A 619 -20.00 -13.46 5.23
C THR A 619 -19.88 -12.46 4.08
N VAL A 620 -20.87 -11.58 3.92
CA VAL A 620 -20.89 -10.56 2.86
C VAL A 620 -19.82 -9.48 3.09
N CYS A 621 -19.67 -9.03 4.33
CA CYS A 621 -18.64 -8.07 4.74
C CYS A 621 -17.24 -8.56 4.36
N ARG A 622 -16.94 -9.85 4.59
CA ARG A 622 -15.66 -10.47 4.23
C ARG A 622 -15.48 -10.68 2.72
N CYS A 623 -16.56 -10.90 1.98
CA CYS A 623 -16.50 -11.19 0.54
C CYS A 623 -16.41 -9.91 -0.34
N VAL A 624 -17.03 -8.80 0.08
CA VAL A 624 -17.09 -7.57 -0.73
C VAL A 624 -15.87 -6.66 -0.49
N GLU A 625 -15.33 -6.09 -1.56
CA GLU A 625 -14.29 -5.06 -1.52
C GLU A 625 -14.75 -3.84 -2.31
N VAL A 626 -14.57 -2.64 -1.76
CA VAL A 626 -15.06 -1.38 -2.35
C VAL A 626 -13.89 -0.43 -2.60
N ALA A 627 -13.83 0.13 -3.81
CA ALA A 627 -12.97 1.25 -4.17
C ALA A 627 -13.83 2.46 -4.58
N ILE A 628 -13.34 3.66 -4.30
CA ILE A 628 -14.02 4.91 -4.59
C ILE A 628 -13.11 5.80 -5.45
N VAL A 629 -13.63 6.24 -6.58
CA VAL A 629 -12.92 7.06 -7.57
C VAL A 629 -13.79 8.27 -7.90
N THR A 630 -13.24 9.47 -7.78
CA THR A 630 -13.92 10.71 -8.19
C THR A 630 -13.59 11.07 -9.63
N LEU A 631 -14.57 11.62 -10.34
CA LEU A 631 -14.44 12.04 -11.74
C LEU A 631 -13.83 13.43 -11.92
N SER A 632 -13.61 14.18 -10.82
CA SER A 632 -13.12 15.57 -10.86
C SER A 632 -11.60 15.72 -10.74
N ASN A 633 -11.07 16.71 -11.48
CA ASN A 633 -9.83 17.43 -11.14
C ASN A 633 -9.80 18.82 -11.82
N THR A 634 -9.26 19.82 -11.13
CA THR A 634 -9.20 21.24 -11.52
C THR A 634 -8.10 21.58 -12.53
N LEU A 635 -7.15 20.67 -12.80
CA LEU A 635 -5.95 20.99 -13.60
C LEU A 635 -5.64 20.04 -14.79
N SER A 636 -6.40 18.95 -15.02
CA SER A 636 -5.98 17.95 -16.04
C SER A 636 -7.07 17.05 -16.68
N ASN A 637 -8.37 17.26 -16.42
CA ASN A 637 -9.46 16.33 -16.78
C ASN A 637 -9.16 14.86 -16.38
N SER A 638 -8.66 14.63 -15.15
CA SER A 638 -8.23 13.32 -14.66
C SER A 638 -9.11 12.83 -13.53
N ALA A 639 -9.54 11.56 -13.55
CA ALA A 639 -10.15 10.91 -12.39
C ALA A 639 -9.12 10.62 -11.29
N LYS A 640 -9.55 10.64 -10.02
CA LYS A 640 -8.72 10.45 -8.83
C LYS A 640 -9.24 9.27 -8.00
N VAL A 641 -8.37 8.35 -7.60
CA VAL A 641 -8.73 7.34 -6.59
C VAL A 641 -8.79 8.03 -5.24
N VAL A 642 -9.99 8.09 -4.64
CA VAL A 642 -10.18 8.54 -3.24
C VAL A 642 -9.89 7.39 -2.29
N GLN A 643 -10.25 6.17 -2.68
CA GLN A 643 -10.04 4.96 -1.90
C GLN A 643 -9.75 3.76 -2.79
N SER A 644 -8.69 3.03 -2.49
CA SER A 644 -8.37 1.75 -3.13
C SER A 644 -9.33 0.64 -2.68
N LEU A 645 -9.29 -0.53 -3.34
CA LEU A 645 -10.13 -1.68 -3.00
C LEU A 645 -9.86 -2.15 -1.55
N THR A 646 -10.86 -1.96 -0.70
CA THR A 646 -10.81 -2.25 0.73
C THR A 646 -12.03 -3.08 1.13
N THR A 647 -11.88 -4.06 2.01
CA THR A 647 -12.98 -4.92 2.49
C THR A 647 -14.11 -4.11 3.14
N ALA A 648 -15.36 -4.54 2.97
CA ALA A 648 -16.54 -3.71 3.24
C ALA A 648 -16.71 -3.16 4.67
N GLY A 649 -16.07 -3.74 5.69
CA GLY A 649 -16.07 -3.23 7.07
C GLY A 649 -14.88 -2.32 7.43
N ASN A 650 -14.05 -1.96 6.46
CA ASN A 650 -12.83 -1.16 6.66
C ASN A 650 -12.83 0.14 5.84
N PHE A 651 -13.98 0.59 5.33
CA PHE A 651 -14.07 1.76 4.46
C PHE A 651 -15.14 2.75 4.91
N SER A 652 -14.77 4.00 5.17
CA SER A 652 -15.71 5.04 5.60
C SER A 652 -15.42 6.36 4.89
N LEU A 653 -16.41 6.87 4.18
CA LEU A 653 -16.28 8.08 3.38
C LEU A 653 -16.68 9.30 4.23
N HIS A 654 -15.69 10.13 4.54
CA HIS A 654 -15.87 11.24 5.49
C HIS A 654 -16.09 12.60 4.80
N GLN A 655 -15.42 12.86 3.68
CA GLN A 655 -15.51 14.14 2.98
C GLN A 655 -15.25 13.96 1.48
N LEU A 656 -16.09 14.60 0.66
CA LEU A 656 -15.88 14.85 -0.75
C LEU A 656 -15.87 16.37 -0.97
N GLU A 657 -15.19 16.84 -2.01
CA GLU A 657 -15.15 18.25 -2.39
C GLU A 657 -15.55 18.41 -3.85
N LEU A 658 -16.35 19.44 -4.15
CA LEU A 658 -16.73 19.81 -5.52
C LEU A 658 -15.53 20.47 -6.22
N SER A 659 -15.17 19.99 -7.42
CA SER A 659 -14.06 20.54 -8.19
C SER A 659 -14.19 20.24 -9.68
N GLY A 660 -13.71 21.14 -10.55
CA GLY A 660 -13.49 20.85 -11.97
C GLY A 660 -14.69 20.26 -12.75
N THR A 661 -14.40 19.44 -13.76
CA THR A 661 -15.39 18.81 -14.66
C THR A 661 -15.32 17.28 -14.58
N ALA A 662 -16.39 16.57 -14.99
CA ALA A 662 -16.47 15.12 -14.93
C ALA A 662 -15.74 14.41 -16.09
N ALA A 663 -14.54 13.91 -15.83
CA ALA A 663 -13.75 13.11 -16.77
C ALA A 663 -14.19 11.63 -16.77
N THR A 664 -15.42 11.38 -17.21
CA THR A 664 -16.07 10.06 -17.18
C THR A 664 -15.30 8.98 -17.96
N GLY A 665 -14.70 9.31 -19.10
CA GLY A 665 -13.90 8.38 -19.90
C GLY A 665 -12.69 7.85 -19.13
N ARG A 666 -11.85 8.75 -18.61
CA ARG A 666 -10.69 8.39 -17.77
C ARG A 666 -11.09 7.75 -16.46
N GLY A 667 -12.23 8.10 -15.88
CA GLY A 667 -12.80 7.42 -14.72
C GLY A 667 -13.02 5.93 -14.99
N ILE A 668 -13.69 5.62 -16.11
CA ILE A 668 -13.93 4.24 -16.55
C ILE A 668 -12.61 3.50 -16.82
N GLU A 669 -11.64 4.12 -17.52
CA GLU A 669 -10.32 3.51 -17.75
C GLU A 669 -9.57 3.21 -16.45
N LEU A 670 -9.64 4.12 -15.47
CA LEU A 670 -9.03 3.94 -14.16
C LEU A 670 -9.69 2.81 -13.36
N ALA A 671 -11.02 2.71 -13.39
CA ALA A 671 -11.76 1.60 -12.77
C ALA A 671 -11.42 0.24 -13.40
N LEU A 672 -11.35 0.17 -14.74
CA LEU A 672 -10.91 -1.04 -15.45
C LEU A 672 -9.48 -1.43 -15.04
N LYS A 673 -8.56 -0.47 -14.93
CA LYS A 673 -7.17 -0.71 -14.50
C LYS A 673 -7.08 -1.22 -13.05
N ILE A 674 -7.88 -0.66 -12.13
CA ILE A 674 -7.99 -1.14 -10.73
C ILE A 674 -8.45 -2.60 -10.71
N ILE A 675 -9.48 -2.92 -11.50
CA ILE A 675 -10.04 -4.25 -11.64
C ILE A 675 -9.04 -5.25 -12.24
N GLU A 676 -8.34 -4.89 -13.33
CA GLU A 676 -7.34 -5.75 -13.99
C GLU A 676 -6.17 -6.10 -13.07
N ASN A 677 -5.72 -5.13 -12.27
CA ASN A 677 -4.73 -5.36 -11.23
C ASN A 677 -5.28 -6.34 -10.16
N ARG A 678 -6.52 -6.15 -9.69
CA ARG A 678 -7.12 -7.05 -8.68
C ARG A 678 -7.37 -8.46 -9.20
N LYS A 679 -7.87 -8.61 -10.44
CA LYS A 679 -8.01 -9.92 -11.12
C LYS A 679 -6.67 -10.65 -11.18
N SER A 680 -5.57 -9.94 -11.42
CA SER A 680 -4.21 -10.51 -11.44
C SER A 680 -3.76 -10.99 -10.06
N ILE A 681 -4.05 -10.23 -9.00
CA ILE A 681 -3.76 -10.64 -7.61
C ILE A 681 -4.55 -11.92 -7.24
N TYR A 682 -5.85 -11.96 -7.54
CA TYR A 682 -6.68 -13.16 -7.27
C TYR A 682 -6.15 -14.40 -8.02
N LYS A 683 -5.76 -14.24 -9.28
CA LYS A 683 -5.15 -15.31 -10.07
C LYS A 683 -3.85 -15.83 -9.44
N ASN A 684 -2.99 -14.94 -8.96
CA ASN A 684 -1.73 -15.32 -8.29
C ASN A 684 -1.96 -16.00 -6.94
N GLN A 685 -3.08 -15.71 -6.26
CA GLN A 685 -3.46 -16.31 -4.98
C GLN A 685 -4.37 -17.56 -5.12
N ASN A 686 -4.61 -18.04 -6.36
CA ASN A 686 -5.56 -19.12 -6.66
C ASN A 686 -6.99 -18.89 -6.12
N LEU A 687 -7.40 -17.63 -5.97
CA LEU A 687 -8.75 -17.29 -5.51
C LEU A 687 -9.76 -17.39 -6.67
N PRO A 688 -10.98 -17.91 -6.44
CA PRO A 688 -12.01 -18.00 -7.47
C PRO A 688 -12.41 -16.61 -7.98
N LEU A 689 -12.39 -16.44 -9.31
CA LEU A 689 -12.55 -15.16 -9.98
C LEU A 689 -14.04 -14.88 -10.27
N CYS A 690 -14.67 -14.02 -9.46
CA CYS A 690 -16.02 -13.52 -9.75
C CYS A 690 -16.02 -12.27 -10.64
N PRO A 691 -17.08 -12.04 -11.43
CA PRO A 691 -17.23 -10.81 -12.20
C PRO A 691 -17.26 -9.57 -11.28
N PRO A 692 -16.31 -8.62 -11.44
CA PRO A 692 -16.25 -7.36 -10.70
C PRO A 692 -17.43 -6.45 -11.06
N TRP A 693 -17.70 -5.45 -10.24
CA TRP A 693 -18.70 -4.41 -10.50
C TRP A 693 -18.06 -3.04 -10.69
N ILE A 694 -18.51 -2.27 -11.67
CA ILE A 694 -18.31 -0.83 -11.75
C ILE A 694 -19.68 -0.16 -11.67
N VAL A 695 -19.83 0.79 -10.75
CA VAL A 695 -21.04 1.62 -10.60
C VAL A 695 -20.65 3.06 -10.88
N LEU A 696 -21.16 3.61 -11.98
CA LEU A 696 -20.98 5.00 -12.38
C LEU A 696 -22.18 5.83 -11.92
N ILE A 697 -21.93 6.88 -11.13
CA ILE A 697 -22.92 7.88 -10.74
C ILE A 697 -22.44 9.22 -11.29
N THR A 698 -23.21 9.83 -12.20
CA THR A 698 -22.84 11.13 -12.81
C THR A 698 -24.02 12.05 -13.00
N GLY A 699 -23.81 13.36 -12.79
CA GLY A 699 -24.80 14.42 -12.96
C GLY A 699 -24.46 15.39 -14.08
N SER A 700 -23.36 15.17 -14.78
CA SER A 700 -22.90 16.00 -15.89
C SER A 700 -22.53 15.17 -17.13
N ALA A 701 -22.50 15.83 -18.28
CA ALA A 701 -22.00 15.24 -19.52
C ALA A 701 -20.47 15.04 -19.45
N PRO A 702 -19.91 13.94 -19.99
CA PRO A 702 -18.47 13.70 -20.00
C PRO A 702 -17.65 14.86 -20.61
N SER A 703 -16.61 15.32 -19.91
CA SER A 703 -15.70 16.37 -20.39
C SER A 703 -14.50 15.85 -21.20
N ASP A 704 -14.49 14.56 -21.52
CA ASP A 704 -13.37 13.85 -22.14
C ASP A 704 -13.80 12.81 -23.20
N HIS A 705 -12.81 12.16 -23.84
CA HIS A 705 -13.04 11.17 -24.90
C HIS A 705 -13.40 9.79 -24.30
N TRP A 706 -14.68 9.58 -24.02
CA TRP A 706 -15.21 8.38 -23.36
C TRP A 706 -15.44 7.18 -24.28
N GLN A 707 -15.41 7.34 -25.60
CA GLN A 707 -15.84 6.31 -26.56
C GLN A 707 -15.01 5.02 -26.48
N ASN A 708 -13.69 5.13 -26.33
CA ASN A 708 -12.80 3.97 -26.18
C ASN A 708 -13.08 3.21 -24.87
N ALA A 709 -13.28 3.94 -23.78
CA ALA A 709 -13.60 3.39 -22.46
C ALA A 709 -14.96 2.64 -22.49
N ALA A 710 -15.97 3.26 -23.10
CA ALA A 710 -17.28 2.64 -23.32
C ALA A 710 -17.20 1.37 -24.19
N GLN A 711 -16.41 1.38 -25.27
CA GLN A 711 -16.21 0.20 -26.10
C GLN A 711 -15.57 -0.95 -25.30
N ARG A 712 -14.58 -0.66 -24.46
CA ARG A 712 -13.91 -1.66 -23.59
C ARG A 712 -14.86 -2.22 -22.53
N VAL A 713 -15.66 -1.38 -21.87
CA VAL A 713 -16.72 -1.83 -20.94
C VAL A 713 -17.71 -2.76 -21.65
N LYS A 714 -18.18 -2.39 -22.85
CA LYS A 714 -19.10 -3.21 -23.65
C LYS A 714 -18.51 -4.59 -23.97
N GLN A 715 -17.22 -4.65 -24.31
CA GLN A 715 -16.51 -5.91 -24.57
C GLN A 715 -16.40 -6.78 -23.31
N GLU A 716 -15.98 -6.22 -22.17
CA GLU A 716 -15.86 -6.96 -20.90
C GLU A 716 -17.21 -7.49 -20.40
N VAL A 717 -18.29 -6.70 -20.48
CA VAL A 717 -19.64 -7.13 -20.08
C VAL A 717 -20.18 -8.22 -21.01
N ALA A 718 -19.96 -8.10 -22.32
CA ALA A 718 -20.32 -9.12 -23.31
C ALA A 718 -19.56 -10.44 -23.07
N ALA A 719 -18.27 -10.36 -22.71
CA ALA A 719 -17.42 -11.49 -22.32
C ALA A 719 -17.79 -12.10 -20.95
N LYS A 720 -18.79 -11.54 -20.24
CA LYS A 720 -19.18 -11.90 -18.86
C LYS A 720 -18.06 -11.70 -17.82
N GLN A 721 -17.12 -10.81 -18.12
CA GLN A 721 -15.93 -10.52 -17.32
C GLN A 721 -16.08 -9.30 -16.41
N LEU A 722 -17.22 -8.59 -16.49
CA LEU A 722 -17.52 -7.36 -15.77
C LEU A 722 -19.04 -7.18 -15.66
N ASN A 723 -19.49 -6.61 -14.55
CA ASN A 723 -20.81 -6.00 -14.41
C ASN A 723 -20.65 -4.49 -14.38
N PHE A 724 -21.46 -3.76 -15.15
CA PHE A 724 -21.40 -2.30 -15.25
C PHE A 724 -22.80 -1.71 -15.09
N LEU A 725 -22.93 -0.75 -14.17
CA LEU A 725 -24.16 -0.02 -13.88
C LEU A 725 -23.87 1.48 -14.02
N ALA A 726 -24.66 2.20 -14.82
CA ALA A 726 -24.63 3.65 -14.86
C ALA A 726 -25.94 4.25 -14.33
N VAL A 727 -25.78 5.24 -13.46
CA VAL A 727 -26.83 6.01 -12.80
C VAL A 727 -26.62 7.49 -13.16
N GLY A 728 -27.53 8.03 -13.95
CA GLY A 728 -27.60 9.46 -14.22
C GLY A 728 -28.43 10.15 -13.14
N VAL A 729 -27.92 11.22 -12.54
CA VAL A 729 -28.69 12.07 -11.62
C VAL A 729 -29.22 13.32 -12.34
N GLU A 730 -29.78 14.27 -11.61
CA GLU A 730 -30.20 15.55 -12.21
C GLU A 730 -29.02 16.26 -12.90
N GLY A 731 -29.25 16.75 -14.11
CA GLY A 731 -28.22 17.32 -15.01
C GLY A 731 -27.58 16.32 -16.00
N ALA A 732 -27.71 15.00 -15.79
CA ALA A 732 -27.01 14.00 -16.60
C ALA A 732 -27.57 13.85 -18.03
N ASP A 733 -26.66 13.76 -19.01
CA ASP A 733 -27.00 13.40 -20.38
C ASP A 733 -27.26 11.90 -20.50
N MET A 734 -28.53 11.52 -20.48
CA MET A 734 -28.97 10.12 -20.56
C MET A 734 -28.73 9.50 -21.93
N ASP A 735 -28.65 10.28 -23.02
CA ASP A 735 -28.39 9.75 -24.36
C ASP A 735 -26.92 9.37 -24.51
N ILE A 736 -26.00 10.16 -23.93
CA ILE A 736 -24.58 9.80 -23.82
C ILE A 736 -24.40 8.61 -22.86
N LEU A 737 -25.07 8.58 -21.70
CA LEU A 737 -24.95 7.46 -20.77
C LEU A 737 -25.45 6.14 -21.37
N ASN A 738 -26.54 6.15 -22.15
CA ASN A 738 -26.99 4.98 -22.89
C ASN A 738 -26.01 4.56 -24.01
N GLN A 739 -25.23 5.49 -24.56
CA GLN A 739 -24.13 5.16 -25.47
C GLN A 739 -22.88 4.61 -24.76
N ILE A 740 -22.67 4.92 -23.48
CA ILE A 740 -21.63 4.30 -22.65
C ILE A 740 -22.05 2.87 -22.27
N CYS A 741 -23.29 2.70 -21.82
CA CYS A 741 -23.83 1.42 -21.39
C CYS A 741 -23.93 0.34 -22.50
N PRO A 742 -23.80 -0.95 -22.16
CA PRO A 742 -24.12 -2.03 -23.09
C PRO A 742 -25.64 -2.05 -23.41
N PRO A 743 -26.05 -2.40 -24.65
CA PRO A 743 -27.43 -2.28 -25.09
C PRO A 743 -28.43 -3.19 -24.36
N GLN A 744 -27.93 -4.15 -23.55
CA GLN A 744 -28.75 -5.02 -22.72
C GLN A 744 -29.13 -4.34 -21.38
N PHE A 745 -28.34 -3.36 -20.91
CA PHE A 745 -28.45 -2.75 -19.58
C PHE A 745 -28.37 -1.21 -19.70
N PRO A 746 -29.48 -0.52 -20.01
CA PRO A 746 -29.49 0.93 -20.20
C PRO A 746 -29.16 1.69 -18.91
N ALA A 747 -28.75 2.94 -19.05
CA ALA A 747 -28.49 3.83 -17.92
C ALA A 747 -29.80 4.15 -17.18
N THR A 748 -29.75 4.14 -15.85
CA THR A 748 -30.90 4.41 -14.98
C THR A 748 -30.87 5.87 -14.50
N LYS A 749 -32.00 6.58 -14.54
CA LYS A 749 -32.10 7.93 -13.96
C LYS A 749 -32.51 7.83 -12.49
N LEU A 750 -31.83 8.56 -11.62
CA LEU A 750 -32.16 8.73 -10.21
C LEU A 750 -32.85 10.10 -10.03
N GLU A 751 -34.04 10.11 -9.44
CA GLU A 751 -34.76 11.35 -9.11
C GLU A 751 -34.49 11.72 -7.64
N ASP A 752 -34.56 13.02 -7.33
CA ASP A 752 -34.43 13.59 -5.98
C ASP A 752 -33.21 13.13 -5.17
N TRP A 753 -32.09 12.83 -5.85
CA TRP A 753 -30.81 12.35 -5.26
C TRP A 753 -30.95 11.18 -4.26
N LYS A 754 -31.92 10.28 -4.47
CA LYS A 754 -32.24 9.13 -3.58
C LYS A 754 -31.15 8.03 -3.55
N PHE A 755 -29.95 8.35 -3.08
CA PHE A 755 -28.81 7.44 -2.99
C PHE A 755 -28.99 6.36 -1.92
N VAL A 756 -29.63 6.67 -0.80
CA VAL A 756 -29.86 5.72 0.29
C VAL A 756 -30.63 4.47 -0.20
N PRO A 757 -31.79 4.59 -0.88
CA PRO A 757 -32.45 3.44 -1.52
C PRO A 757 -31.60 2.71 -2.57
N LEU A 758 -30.87 3.45 -3.42
CA LEU A 758 -29.99 2.87 -4.46
C LEU A 758 -28.93 1.95 -3.84
N PHE A 759 -28.20 2.44 -2.83
CA PHE A 759 -27.14 1.71 -2.16
C PHE A 759 -27.67 0.57 -1.29
N HIS A 760 -28.82 0.76 -0.62
CA HIS A 760 -29.51 -0.34 0.08
C HIS A 760 -29.87 -1.49 -0.88
N GLY A 761 -30.41 -1.16 -2.05
CA GLY A 761 -30.71 -2.13 -3.11
C GLY A 761 -29.46 -2.86 -3.62
N LEU A 762 -28.36 -2.14 -3.85
CA LEU A 762 -27.08 -2.73 -4.26
C LEU A 762 -26.54 -3.71 -3.20
N ALA A 763 -26.59 -3.35 -1.91
CA ALA A 763 -26.17 -4.22 -0.82
C ALA A 763 -27.03 -5.48 -0.73
N HIS A 764 -28.35 -5.35 -0.88
CA HIS A 764 -29.27 -6.48 -0.90
C HIS A 764 -28.99 -7.46 -2.06
N GLN A 765 -28.65 -6.97 -3.26
CA GLN A 765 -28.24 -7.85 -4.36
C GLN A 765 -26.92 -8.57 -4.07
N MET A 766 -25.91 -7.87 -3.50
CA MET A 766 -24.66 -8.51 -3.11
C MET A 766 -24.89 -9.62 -2.07
N LYS A 767 -25.73 -9.36 -1.05
CA LYS A 767 -26.15 -10.36 -0.05
C LYS A 767 -26.73 -11.60 -0.73
N ARG A 768 -27.72 -11.45 -1.63
CA ARG A 768 -28.35 -12.57 -2.36
C ARG A 768 -27.34 -13.41 -3.14
N ILE A 769 -26.43 -12.77 -3.88
CA ILE A 769 -25.44 -13.45 -4.73
C ILE A 769 -24.45 -14.25 -3.88
N ILE A 770 -23.93 -13.65 -2.80
CA ILE A 770 -22.93 -14.26 -1.93
C ILE A 770 -23.51 -15.46 -1.17
N HIS A 771 -24.71 -15.33 -0.61
CA HIS A 771 -25.39 -16.44 0.09
C HIS A 771 -25.75 -17.60 -0.85
N TYR A 772 -26.11 -17.31 -2.11
CA TYR A 772 -26.33 -18.36 -3.09
C TYR A 772 -25.04 -19.13 -3.39
N GLN A 773 -23.91 -18.43 -3.59
CA GLN A 773 -22.60 -19.06 -3.81
C GLN A 773 -22.09 -19.80 -2.58
N GLU A 774 -22.38 -19.34 -1.36
CA GLU A 774 -22.06 -20.05 -0.13
C GLU A 774 -22.85 -21.36 0.00
N LYS A 775 -24.16 -21.33 -0.23
CA LYS A 775 -24.97 -22.55 -0.32
C LYS A 775 -24.41 -23.52 -1.35
N GLU A 776 -24.12 -23.05 -2.57
CA GLU A 776 -23.59 -23.87 -3.66
C GLU A 776 -22.24 -24.51 -3.29
N ALA A 777 -21.30 -23.75 -2.72
CA ALA A 777 -19.99 -24.25 -2.31
C ALA A 777 -20.08 -25.26 -1.15
N LEU A 778 -20.94 -25.01 -0.16
CA LEU A 778 -21.22 -25.97 0.93
C LEU A 778 -21.81 -27.27 0.39
N LEU A 779 -22.69 -27.20 -0.61
CA LEU A 779 -23.29 -28.37 -1.24
C LEU A 779 -22.31 -29.15 -2.11
N GLN A 780 -21.45 -28.49 -2.87
CA GLN A 780 -20.38 -29.15 -3.62
C GLN A 780 -19.42 -29.88 -2.66
N GLY A 781 -19.01 -29.25 -1.55
CA GLY A 781 -18.23 -29.90 -0.50
C GLY A 781 -18.96 -31.08 0.15
N LEU A 782 -20.26 -30.95 0.41
CA LEU A 782 -21.08 -32.02 0.97
C LEU A 782 -21.22 -33.19 -0.01
N VAL A 783 -21.42 -32.94 -1.31
CA VAL A 783 -21.40 -33.97 -2.36
C VAL A 783 -20.03 -34.66 -2.40
N GLN A 784 -18.92 -33.94 -2.33
CA GLN A 784 -17.57 -34.52 -2.33
C GLN A 784 -17.33 -35.43 -1.12
N VAL A 785 -17.78 -35.03 0.08
CA VAL A 785 -17.71 -35.87 1.30
C VAL A 785 -18.62 -37.12 1.17
N LEU A 786 -19.81 -36.96 0.59
CA LEU A 786 -20.72 -38.08 0.34
C LEU A 786 -20.19 -39.05 -0.71
N GLU A 787 -19.48 -38.58 -1.75
CA GLU A 787 -18.79 -39.45 -2.72
C GLU A 787 -17.65 -40.24 -2.08
N GLN A 788 -16.86 -39.63 -1.19
CA GLN A 788 -15.86 -40.36 -0.41
C GLN A 788 -16.52 -41.44 0.46
N ALA A 789 -17.67 -41.13 1.07
CA ALA A 789 -18.44 -42.07 1.88
C ALA A 789 -19.10 -43.22 1.08
N LYS A 790 -19.37 -43.06 -0.23
CA LYS A 790 -19.88 -44.16 -1.09
C LYS A 790 -18.99 -45.40 -1.05
N SER A 791 -17.68 -45.23 -0.88
CA SER A 791 -16.71 -46.33 -0.81
C SER A 791 -16.95 -47.31 0.35
N ALA A 792 -17.70 -46.90 1.38
CA ALA A 792 -18.04 -47.69 2.56
C ALA A 792 -19.52 -48.15 2.61
N LEU A 793 -20.32 -47.86 1.57
CA LEU A 793 -21.76 -48.15 1.51
C LEU A 793 -22.09 -49.33 0.59
N SER A 794 -23.22 -50.00 0.85
CA SER A 794 -23.70 -51.06 -0.06
C SER A 794 -24.18 -50.47 -1.40
N PRO A 795 -24.18 -51.25 -2.50
CA PRO A 795 -24.60 -50.75 -3.82
C PRO A 795 -26.01 -50.13 -3.84
N GLU A 796 -26.92 -50.65 -3.02
CA GLU A 796 -28.29 -50.12 -2.90
C GLU A 796 -28.35 -48.82 -2.10
N GLN A 797 -27.50 -48.68 -1.08
CA GLN A 797 -27.37 -47.45 -0.29
C GLN A 797 -26.69 -46.34 -1.10
N ALA A 798 -25.63 -46.66 -1.85
CA ALA A 798 -24.95 -45.71 -2.73
C ALA A 798 -25.91 -45.15 -3.80
N LYS A 799 -26.76 -46.00 -4.39
CA LYS A 799 -27.79 -45.56 -5.36
C LYS A 799 -28.82 -44.61 -4.73
N LYS A 800 -29.33 -44.92 -3.52
CA LYS A 800 -30.25 -44.04 -2.79
C LYS A 800 -29.60 -42.70 -2.42
N LEU A 801 -28.30 -42.71 -2.11
CA LEU A 801 -27.53 -41.50 -1.84
C LEU A 801 -27.40 -40.63 -3.11
N ASP A 802 -27.14 -41.23 -4.27
CA ASP A 802 -27.10 -40.53 -5.56
C ASP A 802 -28.45 -39.93 -5.97
N GLU A 803 -29.55 -40.64 -5.74
CA GLU A 803 -30.90 -40.09 -5.96
C GLU A 803 -31.19 -38.90 -5.03
N TYR A 804 -30.61 -38.88 -3.82
CA TYR A 804 -30.79 -37.80 -2.84
C TYR A 804 -29.90 -36.58 -3.14
N THR A 805 -28.62 -36.77 -3.44
CA THR A 805 -27.71 -35.67 -3.85
C THR A 805 -28.19 -35.02 -5.14
N THR A 806 -28.64 -35.81 -6.13
CA THR A 806 -29.22 -35.30 -7.38
C THR A 806 -30.46 -34.44 -7.11
N LYS A 807 -31.35 -34.86 -6.21
CA LYS A 807 -32.52 -34.07 -5.81
C LYS A 807 -32.14 -32.77 -5.09
N LEU A 808 -31.13 -32.79 -4.20
CA LEU A 808 -30.65 -31.58 -3.54
C LEU A 808 -30.03 -30.58 -4.53
N MET A 809 -29.20 -31.05 -5.46
CA MET A 809 -28.60 -30.19 -6.48
C MET A 809 -29.67 -29.55 -7.38
N ILE A 810 -30.71 -30.31 -7.76
CA ILE A 810 -31.87 -29.80 -8.51
C ILE A 810 -32.73 -28.82 -7.68
N GLN A 811 -32.80 -28.99 -6.36
CA GLN A 811 -33.50 -28.06 -5.47
C GLN A 811 -32.78 -26.70 -5.45
N VAL A 812 -31.44 -26.71 -5.38
CA VAL A 812 -30.64 -25.49 -5.25
C VAL A 812 -30.36 -24.81 -6.60
N SER A 813 -30.28 -25.55 -7.70
CA SER A 813 -30.26 -24.95 -9.04
C SER A 813 -31.56 -24.19 -9.38
N LYS A 814 -32.66 -24.41 -8.64
CA LYS A 814 -33.89 -23.61 -8.74
C LYS A 814 -33.84 -22.31 -7.92
N GLU A 815 -32.93 -22.21 -6.95
CA GLU A 815 -32.65 -20.96 -6.21
C GLU A 815 -31.60 -20.08 -6.93
N GLN A 816 -31.05 -20.54 -8.07
CA GLN A 816 -30.06 -19.81 -8.84
C GLN A 816 -30.61 -18.47 -9.34
N PRO A 817 -30.00 -17.32 -8.97
CA PRO A 817 -30.40 -16.03 -9.51
C PRO A 817 -30.23 -16.05 -11.04
N SER A 818 -31.26 -15.67 -11.79
CA SER A 818 -31.18 -15.64 -13.26
C SER A 818 -30.33 -14.46 -13.72
N ARG A 819 -29.71 -14.52 -14.91
CA ARG A 819 -28.92 -13.37 -15.43
C ARG A 819 -29.76 -12.09 -15.61
N GLN A 820 -31.08 -12.21 -15.66
CA GLN A 820 -32.02 -11.08 -15.60
C GLN A 820 -32.19 -10.54 -14.17
N ASP A 821 -32.24 -11.38 -13.12
CA ASP A 821 -32.20 -10.91 -11.72
C ASP A 821 -30.93 -10.10 -11.40
N TYR A 822 -29.79 -10.43 -12.02
CA TYR A 822 -28.53 -9.69 -11.87
C TYR A 822 -28.58 -8.27 -12.48
N THR A 823 -29.56 -7.94 -13.35
CA THR A 823 -29.50 -6.72 -14.20
C THR A 823 -30.80 -5.96 -14.40
N ASP A 824 -31.97 -6.59 -14.25
CA ASP A 824 -33.27 -5.88 -14.20
C ASP A 824 -33.33 -4.94 -12.98
N ASN A 825 -32.44 -5.17 -12.01
CA ASN A 825 -32.28 -4.47 -10.75
C ASN A 825 -31.42 -3.20 -10.84
N ALA A 826 -31.85 -2.28 -11.71
CA ALA A 826 -31.62 -0.85 -11.53
C ALA A 826 -32.95 -0.10 -11.72
N ALA A 827 -33.59 -0.30 -12.88
CA ALA A 827 -34.96 0.15 -13.12
C ALA A 827 -36.03 -0.66 -12.33
N GLY A 828 -35.70 -1.87 -11.86
CA GLY A 828 -36.48 -2.68 -10.94
C GLY A 828 -36.31 -2.23 -9.49
N LEU A 829 -35.07 -2.11 -9.00
CA LEU A 829 -34.77 -1.59 -7.65
C LEU A 829 -35.34 -0.18 -7.43
N TYR A 830 -35.26 0.69 -8.43
CA TYR A 830 -35.86 2.02 -8.34
C TYR A 830 -37.41 2.00 -8.35
N ARG A 831 -38.03 0.96 -8.93
CA ARG A 831 -39.48 0.73 -8.84
C ARG A 831 -39.90 0.15 -7.49
N GLU A 832 -39.19 -0.86 -6.97
CA GLU A 832 -39.43 -1.38 -5.61
C GLU A 832 -39.18 -0.30 -4.54
N ALA A 833 -38.21 0.59 -4.73
CA ALA A 833 -37.96 1.74 -3.86
C ALA A 833 -39.03 2.85 -3.98
N ARG A 834 -39.71 2.96 -5.13
CA ARG A 834 -40.76 3.97 -5.38
C ARG A 834 -42.07 3.64 -4.67
N ASP A 835 -42.32 2.36 -4.36
CA ASP A 835 -43.48 1.90 -3.60
C ASP A 835 -43.26 1.97 -2.07
N ILE A 836 -42.13 2.51 -1.60
CA ILE A 836 -41.85 2.80 -0.19
C ILE A 836 -42.44 4.17 0.17
N GLY A 837 -43.56 4.17 0.90
CA GLY A 837 -44.11 5.38 1.52
C GLY A 837 -43.25 5.90 2.68
N GLU A 838 -43.57 7.10 3.17
CA GLU A 838 -42.81 7.84 4.21
C GLU A 838 -42.58 7.05 5.52
N ASP A 839 -43.35 5.99 5.76
CA ASP A 839 -43.28 5.13 6.96
C ASP A 839 -42.20 4.03 6.88
N GLY A 840 -41.49 3.87 5.76
CA GLY A 840 -40.30 3.01 5.65
C GLY A 840 -40.51 1.50 5.83
N LYS A 841 -41.74 0.99 5.72
CA LYS A 841 -42.06 -0.44 5.88
C LYS A 841 -41.99 -1.21 4.54
N PRO A 842 -41.11 -2.22 4.40
CA PRO A 842 -41.01 -2.99 3.15
C PRO A 842 -42.01 -4.16 3.07
N ILE A 843 -42.14 -4.71 1.86
CA ILE A 843 -42.83 -5.98 1.53
C ILE A 843 -42.33 -7.19 2.37
N THR A 844 -41.23 -7.04 3.10
CA THR A 844 -40.74 -7.98 4.12
C THR A 844 -41.77 -8.37 5.18
N GLU A 845 -42.80 -7.56 5.46
CA GLU A 845 -43.89 -7.97 6.38
C GLU A 845 -44.80 -9.10 5.82
N LEU A 846 -44.68 -9.46 4.53
CA LEU A 846 -45.38 -10.61 3.93
C LEU A 846 -44.54 -11.91 3.87
N LEU A 847 -43.24 -11.86 4.15
CA LEU A 847 -42.37 -13.04 4.19
C LEU A 847 -42.66 -14.10 5.28
N PRO A 848 -43.33 -13.82 6.42
CA PRO A 848 -43.59 -14.84 7.46
C PRO A 848 -44.38 -16.07 7.00
N ASN A 849 -45.05 -16.03 5.84
CA ASN A 849 -45.80 -17.16 5.29
C ASN A 849 -44.98 -18.13 4.42
N ILE A 850 -43.74 -17.78 4.03
CA ILE A 850 -42.90 -18.66 3.20
C ILE A 850 -42.03 -19.57 4.07
N THR A 851 -41.34 -19.03 5.09
CA THR A 851 -40.59 -19.83 6.07
C THR A 851 -41.49 -20.84 6.80
N LYS A 852 -42.73 -20.46 7.13
CA LYS A 852 -43.71 -21.37 7.75
C LYS A 852 -44.23 -22.49 6.83
N ARG A 853 -43.96 -22.42 5.51
CA ARG A 853 -44.27 -23.46 4.52
C ARG A 853 -43.10 -24.39 4.19
N LEU A 854 -41.88 -24.05 4.59
CA LEU A 854 -40.66 -24.81 4.24
C LEU A 854 -40.17 -25.73 5.37
N GLY A 855 -40.76 -25.67 6.56
CA GLY A 855 -40.85 -26.79 7.50
C GLY A 855 -39.54 -27.49 7.88
N PHE A 856 -38.60 -26.77 8.50
CA PHE A 856 -37.48 -27.38 9.21
C PHE A 856 -37.39 -26.86 10.65
N SER A 857 -37.11 -27.79 11.57
CA SER A 857 -36.76 -27.62 12.98
C SER A 857 -35.25 -27.77 13.17
#